data_AF-A0A3E0PI37-F1
#
_entry.id   AF-A0A3E0PI37-F1
#
_cell.length_a   1.000
_cell.length_b   1.000
_cell.length_c   1.000
_cell.angle_alpha   90.00
_cell.angle_beta   90.00
_cell.angle_gamma   90.00
#
_symmetry.space_group_name_H-M   'P 1'
#
loop_
_entity.id
_entity.type
_entity.pdbx_description
1 polymer ?
#
loop_
_entity_poly.entity_id
_entity_poly.type
_entity_poly.pdbx_seq_one_letter_code
_entity_poly.pdbx_strand_id
1 'polypeptide(L)'
;MKAISAFFLSAVLCTAVFSQGSFTIQRKPFLTGLSSPLFLTHAKDGTKRLFVVQQRGIIWVVDPITRERSEFINLASKVSQTGSERGLLGLAFHPDFENNGYFFVNYTRNTDGDTVIERYKAVNGNTTGDLASGRTVIVIEQDFSNHNGGMIEFGPDGFLYIGMGDGGSAFDPNNRAQTITSLLGKMLRIDPDVSGNDGNPPYAIPADNPYVGKAGADEIWALGLRNPFRWSFDRGGTNQLWAGDVGQGAIEEIDIVTNGGNYGWRVYEGNNCTNLDVGLCDPDDFVAPEFTYTHSGGRCSITGGYVYRGRLGTFGDGDYLFGDYCSGEYWRLVAPGISTIVENTPRNISSFGEDADGELYLVGLGGTVDKLVRLASSADFDGDTLTDIAMYRPSNGVWYINQSGSGTPRFVQFGVAQDIPAAKDFDGDRVADIAVYRPSSGTWYIIRSSDDTFQAIQFGVSTDIPAAADFDGDSKAELAVFRPSNGVWYKMDTTTLAFSAVQFGVNGDIPVQSDYDGDGTADIAVYRPSNGVWYRLNSIDGSFSAIQFGISTDLPAAGDFDGDARTDIAVYRPSQGIWFILQSGSRTVRYESWGISTDIPVVGDYDGDGKDDVAVWRPNNGVWYIQKSAGGSTFAQFGVNGDRPLPAFDKP
;
A
#
# COMPACT_ATOMS: atom_id res chain seq x y z
N MET A 1 -62.57 -26.13 -23.74
CA MET A 1 -61.72 -24.93 -23.91
C MET A 1 -61.73 -24.16 -22.60
N LYS A 2 -60.70 -24.35 -21.77
CA LYS A 2 -60.49 -23.64 -20.50
C LYS A 2 -59.18 -22.86 -20.63
N ALA A 3 -59.23 -21.59 -20.27
CA ALA A 3 -58.13 -20.63 -20.39
C ALA A 3 -56.95 -21.02 -19.49
N ILE A 4 -55.74 -20.87 -20.02
CA ILE A 4 -54.48 -20.96 -19.28
C ILE A 4 -54.04 -19.51 -19.03
N SER A 5 -54.04 -19.10 -17.76
CA SER A 5 -53.39 -17.86 -17.31
C SER A 5 -51.95 -18.20 -16.92
N ALA A 6 -50.98 -17.59 -17.59
CA ALA A 6 -49.57 -17.66 -17.23
C ALA A 6 -49.26 -16.60 -16.17
N PHE A 7 -48.76 -17.03 -15.00
CA PHE A 7 -48.18 -16.14 -13.99
C PHE A 7 -46.72 -15.91 -14.34
N PHE A 8 -46.34 -14.65 -14.59
CA PHE A 8 -44.95 -14.21 -14.61
C PHE A 8 -44.48 -14.00 -13.17
N LEU A 9 -43.47 -14.75 -12.74
CA LEU A 9 -42.78 -14.52 -11.48
C LEU A 9 -41.65 -13.52 -11.76
N SER A 10 -41.81 -12.27 -11.31
CA SER A 10 -40.75 -11.26 -11.36
C SER A 10 -39.73 -11.58 -10.29
N ALA A 11 -38.53 -12.03 -10.67
CA ALA A 11 -37.40 -12.14 -9.75
C ALA A 11 -36.92 -10.72 -9.43
N VAL A 12 -37.19 -10.26 -8.21
CA VAL A 12 -36.55 -9.07 -7.65
C VAL A 12 -35.15 -9.48 -7.25
N LEU A 13 -34.15 -9.07 -8.04
CA LEU A 13 -32.75 -9.14 -7.66
C LEU A 13 -32.57 -8.14 -6.50
N CYS A 14 -32.58 -8.63 -5.26
CA CYS A 14 -32.18 -7.84 -4.11
C CYS A 14 -30.64 -7.81 -4.13
N THR A 15 -30.06 -6.77 -4.72
CA THR A 15 -28.65 -6.46 -4.51
C THR A 15 -28.52 -6.01 -3.06
N ALA A 16 -28.01 -6.90 -2.20
CA ALA A 16 -27.53 -6.50 -0.90
C ALA A 16 -26.40 -5.50 -1.14
N VAL A 17 -26.67 -4.22 -0.90
CA VAL A 17 -25.62 -3.23 -0.72
C VAL A 17 -25.03 -3.55 0.64
N PHE A 18 -23.97 -4.34 0.66
CA PHE A 18 -23.15 -4.46 1.86
C PHE A 18 -22.60 -3.05 2.15
N SER A 19 -23.01 -2.49 3.28
CA SER A 19 -22.32 -1.36 3.88
C SER A 19 -20.91 -1.83 4.17
N GLN A 20 -19.94 -1.50 3.31
CA GLN A 20 -18.56 -1.57 3.72
C GLN A 20 -18.44 -0.67 4.95
N GLY A 21 -18.03 -1.25 6.09
CA GLY A 21 -17.76 -0.48 7.29
C GLY A 21 -16.87 0.71 6.95
N SER A 22 -17.08 1.83 7.64
CA SER A 22 -16.19 2.99 7.52
C SER A 22 -14.82 2.57 8.04
N PHE A 23 -13.84 2.38 7.16
CA PHE A 23 -12.47 2.12 7.56
C PHE A 23 -11.62 3.38 7.52
N THR A 24 -10.71 3.50 8.47
CA THR A 24 -9.81 4.64 8.60
C THR A 24 -8.52 4.37 7.85
N ILE A 25 -8.24 5.18 6.84
CA ILE A 25 -6.94 5.24 6.17
C ILE A 25 -6.05 6.21 6.91
N GLN A 26 -4.79 5.83 7.11
CA GLN A 26 -3.75 6.69 7.65
C GLN A 26 -2.55 6.79 6.73
N ARG A 27 -1.83 7.90 6.88
CA ARG A 27 -0.53 8.13 6.24
C ARG A 27 0.57 7.88 7.27
N LYS A 28 1.38 6.85 7.06
CA LYS A 28 2.54 6.55 7.91
C LYS A 28 3.80 7.13 7.26
N PRO A 29 4.56 8.02 7.95
CA PRO A 29 5.77 8.59 7.39
C PRO A 29 6.78 7.52 6.97
N PHE A 30 7.22 7.55 5.70
CA PHE A 30 8.16 6.57 5.15
C PHE A 30 9.52 7.19 4.84
N LEU A 31 9.56 8.29 4.06
CA LEU A 31 10.79 9.04 3.79
C LEU A 31 10.58 10.53 4.04
N THR A 32 11.65 11.19 4.50
CA THR A 32 11.71 12.65 4.65
C THR A 32 13.04 13.20 4.10
N GLY A 33 13.14 14.54 4.02
CA GLY A 33 14.37 15.21 3.59
C GLY A 33 14.73 14.94 2.13
N LEU A 34 13.75 14.63 1.28
CA LEU A 34 13.91 14.59 -0.18
C LEU A 34 13.84 16.02 -0.74
N SER A 35 14.38 16.23 -1.94
CA SER A 35 14.30 17.51 -2.65
C SER A 35 13.35 17.39 -3.83
N SER A 36 12.14 17.93 -3.69
CA SER A 36 11.11 17.93 -4.73
C SER A 36 10.90 16.55 -5.38
N PRO A 37 10.53 15.51 -4.60
CA PRO A 37 10.26 14.20 -5.15
C PRO A 37 9.03 14.26 -6.05
N LEU A 38 9.11 13.61 -7.20
CA LEU A 38 8.05 13.58 -8.21
C LEU A 38 7.55 12.19 -8.52
N PHE A 39 8.25 11.12 -8.16
CA PHE A 39 7.80 9.77 -8.47
C PHE A 39 8.44 8.75 -7.53
N LEU A 40 7.69 7.70 -7.21
CA LEU A 40 8.16 6.53 -6.49
C LEU A 40 7.65 5.28 -7.22
N THR A 41 8.53 4.31 -7.42
CA THR A 41 8.19 3.01 -8.03
C THR A 41 9.16 1.93 -7.58
N HIS A 42 8.93 0.70 -8.02
CA HIS A 42 9.82 -0.45 -7.84
C HIS A 42 10.33 -0.98 -9.19
N ALA A 43 11.37 -1.81 -9.18
CA ALA A 43 12.01 -2.29 -10.40
C ALA A 43 11.49 -3.63 -10.94
N LYS A 44 10.45 -4.20 -10.33
CA LYS A 44 9.85 -5.50 -10.71
C LYS A 44 10.90 -6.65 -10.80
N ASP A 45 11.97 -6.58 -10.01
CA ASP A 45 13.14 -7.49 -10.04
C ASP A 45 13.23 -8.43 -8.82
N GLY A 46 12.13 -8.57 -8.07
CA GLY A 46 12.06 -9.43 -6.89
C GLY A 46 12.77 -8.90 -5.64
N THR A 47 13.54 -7.81 -5.72
CA THR A 47 14.28 -7.29 -4.56
C THR A 47 13.46 -6.35 -3.67
N LYS A 48 12.23 -6.01 -4.10
CA LYS A 48 11.32 -5.04 -3.44
C LYS A 48 11.90 -3.64 -3.15
N ARG A 49 13.01 -3.27 -3.80
CA ARG A 49 13.64 -1.95 -3.61
C ARG A 49 12.78 -0.87 -4.26
N LEU A 50 12.74 0.29 -3.63
CA LEU A 50 12.02 1.45 -4.13
C LEU A 50 12.97 2.45 -4.77
N PHE A 51 12.48 3.19 -5.75
CA PHE A 51 13.22 4.19 -6.48
C PHE A 51 12.46 5.50 -6.44
N VAL A 52 13.12 6.56 -5.93
CA VAL A 52 12.50 7.89 -5.79
C VAL A 52 13.15 8.86 -6.75
N VAL A 53 12.35 9.41 -7.65
CA VAL A 53 12.76 10.43 -8.64
C VAL A 53 12.61 11.81 -8.02
N GLN A 54 13.69 12.60 -8.04
CA GLN A 54 13.68 14.00 -7.66
C GLN A 54 13.77 14.89 -8.89
N GLN A 55 12.96 15.95 -8.93
CA GLN A 55 12.85 16.87 -10.07
C GLN A 55 14.21 17.37 -10.59
N ARG A 56 15.18 17.56 -9.69
CA ARG A 56 16.50 18.13 -10.01
C ARG A 56 17.51 17.12 -10.56
N GLY A 57 17.07 15.91 -10.92
CA GLY A 57 17.85 14.95 -11.70
C GLY A 57 18.46 13.81 -10.90
N ILE A 58 18.12 13.65 -9.62
CA ILE A 58 18.64 12.55 -8.80
C ILE A 58 17.57 11.47 -8.68
N ILE A 59 17.96 10.22 -8.87
CA ILE A 59 17.16 9.05 -8.50
C ILE A 59 17.84 8.40 -7.30
N TRP A 60 17.07 8.16 -6.24
CA TRP A 60 17.52 7.39 -5.08
C TRP A 60 17.04 5.95 -5.21
N VAL A 61 17.86 4.98 -4.82
CA VAL A 61 17.40 3.63 -4.48
C VAL A 61 17.25 3.55 -2.96
N VAL A 62 16.16 2.94 -2.51
CA VAL A 62 15.73 2.88 -1.11
C VAL A 62 15.54 1.42 -0.73
N ASP A 63 16.15 1.04 0.38
CA ASP A 63 15.90 -0.23 1.04
C ASP A 63 14.58 -0.12 1.84
N PRO A 64 13.58 -0.97 1.55
CA PRO A 64 12.24 -0.82 2.14
C PRO A 64 12.22 -1.07 3.66
N ILE A 65 13.14 -1.92 4.17
CA ILE A 65 13.21 -2.32 5.57
C ILE A 65 13.91 -1.23 6.37
N THR A 66 15.15 -0.92 6.03
CA THR A 66 15.98 0.02 6.78
C THR A 66 15.59 1.47 6.51
N ARG A 67 14.89 1.73 5.40
CA ARG A 67 14.57 3.06 4.85
C ARG A 67 15.82 3.88 4.51
N GLU A 68 16.99 3.24 4.48
CA GLU A 68 18.24 3.84 4.05
C GLU A 68 18.21 4.01 2.53
N ARG A 69 18.81 5.11 2.05
CA ARG A 69 18.84 5.45 0.64
C ARG A 69 20.24 5.75 0.16
N SER A 70 20.55 5.33 -1.06
CA SER A 70 21.79 5.66 -1.77
C SER A 70 21.49 6.21 -3.16
N GLU A 71 22.40 7.01 -3.70
CA GLU A 71 22.22 7.58 -5.05
C GLU A 71 22.22 6.44 -6.07
N PHE A 72 21.14 6.30 -6.83
CA PHE A 72 21.07 5.35 -7.94
C PHE A 72 21.74 5.94 -9.18
N ILE A 73 21.33 7.15 -9.59
CA ILE A 73 21.97 7.90 -10.69
C ILE A 73 21.74 9.41 -10.51
N ASN A 74 22.70 10.20 -10.99
CA ASN A 74 22.65 11.66 -10.97
C ASN A 74 22.73 12.25 -12.38
N LEU A 75 21.60 12.80 -12.84
CA LEU A 75 21.39 13.41 -14.15
C LEU A 75 21.31 14.94 -14.08
N ALA A 76 21.64 15.56 -12.93
CA ALA A 76 21.43 16.99 -12.70
C ALA A 76 22.10 17.89 -13.74
N SER A 77 23.22 17.45 -14.33
CA SER A 77 23.94 18.17 -15.39
C SER A 77 23.25 18.12 -16.76
N LYS A 78 22.32 17.20 -17.00
CA LYS A 78 21.57 17.05 -18.26
C LYS A 78 20.16 17.66 -18.18
N VAL A 79 19.63 17.75 -16.98
CA VAL A 79 18.25 18.15 -16.69
C VAL A 79 18.13 19.66 -16.56
N SER A 80 17.10 20.25 -17.16
CA SER A 80 16.78 21.66 -17.02
C SER A 80 16.46 22.00 -15.56
N GLN A 81 17.05 23.10 -15.10
CA GLN A 81 16.90 23.59 -13.74
C GLN A 81 15.98 24.82 -13.65
N THR A 82 15.30 25.17 -14.75
CA THR A 82 14.45 26.37 -14.86
C THR A 82 12.99 25.99 -15.06
N GLY A 83 12.04 26.84 -14.63
CA GLY A 83 10.61 26.54 -14.70
C GLY A 83 10.12 25.63 -13.58
N SER A 84 8.80 25.60 -13.38
CA SER A 84 8.13 24.83 -12.33
C SER A 84 7.90 23.36 -12.69
N GLU A 85 7.70 23.06 -13.98
CA GLU A 85 7.31 21.72 -14.48
C GLU A 85 8.45 20.98 -15.19
N ARG A 86 9.56 21.68 -15.46
CA ARG A 86 10.76 21.09 -16.04
C ARG A 86 11.59 20.36 -14.99
N GLY A 87 12.27 19.30 -15.41
CA GLY A 87 13.09 18.49 -14.54
C GLY A 87 13.25 17.06 -15.07
N LEU A 88 13.63 16.16 -14.16
CA LEU A 88 13.51 14.72 -14.31
C LEU A 88 12.12 14.32 -13.81
N LEU A 89 11.29 13.78 -14.70
CA LEU A 89 9.84 13.69 -14.50
C LEU A 89 9.31 12.25 -14.46
N GLY A 90 10.01 11.29 -15.08
CA GLY A 90 9.59 9.89 -15.12
C GLY A 90 10.74 8.90 -15.12
N LEU A 91 10.42 7.68 -14.69
CA LEU A 91 11.30 6.52 -14.63
C LEU A 91 10.48 5.27 -14.96
N ALA A 92 10.97 4.43 -15.86
CA ALA A 92 10.42 3.12 -16.12
C ALA A 92 11.54 2.07 -16.16
N PHE A 93 11.35 0.96 -15.45
CA PHE A 93 12.25 -0.19 -15.57
C PHE A 93 11.77 -1.09 -16.70
N HIS A 94 12.72 -1.64 -17.46
CA HIS A 94 12.40 -2.62 -18.49
C HIS A 94 11.71 -3.86 -17.87
N PRO A 95 10.74 -4.51 -18.55
CA PRO A 95 10.10 -5.72 -18.03
C PRO A 95 11.08 -6.87 -17.70
N ASP A 96 12.25 -6.87 -18.35
CA ASP A 96 13.38 -7.79 -18.14
C ASP A 96 14.56 -7.16 -17.36
N PHE A 97 14.28 -6.14 -16.53
CA PHE A 97 15.32 -5.37 -15.81
C PHE A 97 16.22 -6.24 -14.94
N GLU A 98 15.69 -7.30 -14.31
CA GLU A 98 16.47 -8.26 -13.52
C GLU A 98 17.66 -8.81 -14.32
N ASN A 99 17.44 -9.11 -15.60
CA ASN A 99 18.44 -9.75 -16.46
C ASN A 99 19.25 -8.74 -17.29
N ASN A 100 18.60 -7.70 -17.82
CA ASN A 100 19.24 -6.78 -18.77
C ASN A 100 19.73 -5.47 -18.12
N GLY A 101 19.21 -5.11 -16.94
CA GLY A 101 19.53 -3.89 -16.21
C GLY A 101 19.05 -2.60 -16.88
N TYR A 102 18.18 -2.64 -17.90
CA TYR A 102 17.75 -1.46 -18.63
C TYR A 102 16.63 -0.69 -17.93
N PHE A 103 16.80 0.63 -17.84
CA PHE A 103 15.78 1.54 -17.35
C PHE A 103 15.76 2.79 -18.21
N PHE A 104 14.64 3.50 -18.18
CA PHE A 104 14.33 4.63 -19.04
C PHE A 104 13.94 5.81 -18.16
N VAL A 105 14.37 7.01 -18.56
CA VAL A 105 14.02 8.26 -17.89
C VAL A 105 13.37 9.22 -18.86
N ASN A 106 12.42 10.01 -18.38
CA ASN A 106 11.85 11.16 -19.08
C ASN A 106 12.30 12.44 -18.37
N TYR A 107 12.99 13.32 -19.08
CA TYR A 107 13.42 14.61 -18.54
C TYR A 107 13.40 15.73 -19.59
N THR A 108 13.30 16.97 -19.13
CA THR A 108 13.49 18.15 -19.99
C THR A 108 14.97 18.54 -20.03
N ARG A 109 15.57 18.64 -21.21
CA ARG A 109 17.01 18.88 -21.41
C ARG A 109 17.43 20.29 -21.03
N ASN A 110 18.60 20.43 -20.43
CA ASN A 110 19.08 21.72 -19.92
C ASN A 110 19.42 22.78 -20.98
N THR A 111 19.69 22.39 -22.23
CA THR A 111 20.12 23.31 -23.29
C THR A 111 18.98 24.11 -23.92
N ASP A 112 17.80 23.51 -24.01
CA ASP A 112 16.65 24.03 -24.78
C ASP A 112 15.31 23.77 -24.08
N GLY A 113 15.22 22.77 -23.21
CA GLY A 113 14.00 22.38 -22.52
C GLY A 113 13.20 21.30 -23.23
N ASP A 114 13.72 20.73 -24.33
CA ASP A 114 13.07 19.61 -25.03
C ASP A 114 12.93 18.40 -24.11
N THR A 115 11.85 17.66 -24.28
CA THR A 115 11.67 16.39 -23.58
C THR A 115 12.55 15.32 -24.22
N VAL A 116 13.28 14.58 -23.40
CA VAL A 116 14.15 13.48 -23.81
C VAL A 116 13.74 12.23 -23.05
N ILE A 117 13.45 11.16 -23.80
CA ILE A 117 13.37 9.82 -23.26
C ILE A 117 14.72 9.16 -23.51
N GLU A 118 15.38 8.71 -22.46
CA GLU A 118 16.72 8.15 -22.54
C GLU A 118 16.80 6.83 -21.77
N ARG A 119 17.43 5.84 -22.40
CA ARG A 119 17.72 4.54 -21.79
C ARG A 119 19.09 4.53 -21.14
N TYR A 120 19.18 3.92 -19.98
CA TYR A 120 20.41 3.64 -19.24
C TYR A 120 20.48 2.17 -18.84
N LYS A 121 21.65 1.73 -18.38
CA LYS A 121 21.89 0.40 -17.81
C LYS A 121 22.32 0.49 -16.35
N ALA A 122 21.77 -0.37 -15.53
CA ALA A 122 22.16 -0.54 -14.13
C ALA A 122 23.33 -1.54 -14.00
N VAL A 123 24.13 -1.34 -12.97
CA VAL A 123 25.32 -2.12 -12.61
C VAL A 123 25.30 -2.41 -11.11
N ASN A 124 26.30 -3.17 -10.62
CA ASN A 124 26.46 -3.52 -9.20
C ASN A 124 25.22 -4.22 -8.61
N GLY A 125 24.72 -5.26 -9.30
CA GLY A 125 23.49 -5.94 -8.89
C GLY A 125 22.27 -5.03 -9.00
N ASN A 126 22.21 -4.22 -10.06
CA ASN A 126 21.12 -3.29 -10.34
C ASN A 126 20.89 -2.22 -9.25
N THR A 127 21.92 -1.84 -8.49
CA THR A 127 21.85 -0.81 -7.42
C THR A 127 22.44 0.54 -7.83
N THR A 128 23.07 0.64 -9.00
CA THR A 128 23.65 1.89 -9.51
C THR A 128 23.37 2.02 -11.01
N GLY A 129 22.91 3.17 -11.48
CA GLY A 129 22.79 3.48 -12.90
C GLY A 129 24.12 3.97 -13.47
N ASP A 130 24.55 3.39 -14.60
CA ASP A 130 25.77 3.80 -15.30
C ASP A 130 25.49 5.02 -16.19
N LEU A 131 25.92 6.21 -15.77
CA LEU A 131 25.75 7.45 -16.51
C LEU A 131 26.36 7.41 -17.93
N ALA A 132 27.40 6.61 -18.17
CA ALA A 132 28.04 6.50 -19.47
C ALA A 132 27.25 5.63 -20.46
N SER A 133 26.26 4.86 -19.99
CA SER A 133 25.44 3.97 -20.81
C SER A 133 24.26 4.65 -21.51
N GLY A 134 24.10 5.97 -21.31
CA GLY A 134 22.97 6.76 -21.81
C GLY A 134 22.81 6.66 -23.33
N ARG A 135 21.58 6.34 -23.75
CA ARG A 135 21.16 6.24 -25.16
C ARG A 135 19.82 6.95 -25.34
N THR A 136 19.82 8.04 -26.09
CA THR A 136 18.58 8.75 -26.46
C THR A 136 17.66 7.83 -27.25
N VAL A 137 16.42 7.70 -26.79
CA VAL A 137 15.36 6.94 -27.48
C VAL A 137 14.57 7.89 -28.38
N ILE A 138 14.03 8.96 -27.82
CA ILE A 138 13.28 9.97 -28.57
C ILE A 138 13.47 11.35 -27.95
N VAL A 139 13.50 12.38 -28.80
CA VAL A 139 13.49 13.79 -28.41
C VAL A 139 12.22 14.41 -28.94
N ILE A 140 11.51 15.14 -28.08
CA ILE A 140 10.25 15.80 -28.38
C ILE A 140 10.44 17.29 -28.11
N GLU A 141 10.33 18.10 -29.16
CA GLU A 141 10.46 19.55 -29.09
C GLU A 141 9.39 20.15 -28.18
N GLN A 142 9.77 21.10 -27.33
CA GLN A 142 8.88 21.76 -26.38
C GLN A 142 8.78 23.27 -26.68
N ASP A 143 7.62 23.73 -27.15
CA ASP A 143 7.44 25.16 -27.48
C ASP A 143 7.47 26.05 -26.23
N PHE A 144 7.01 25.53 -25.08
CA PHE A 144 6.91 26.28 -23.83
C PHE A 144 7.55 25.52 -22.65
N SER A 145 7.54 26.14 -21.47
CA SER A 145 8.19 25.61 -20.27
C SER A 145 7.28 24.81 -19.34
N ASN A 146 6.06 24.55 -19.77
CA ASN A 146 5.01 23.85 -19.02
C ASN A 146 4.29 22.85 -19.92
N HIS A 147 3.47 22.00 -19.30
CA HIS A 147 2.78 20.85 -19.86
C HIS A 147 3.73 19.85 -20.52
N ASN A 148 4.79 19.50 -19.79
CA ASN A 148 5.81 18.59 -20.27
C ASN A 148 5.44 17.10 -20.09
N GLY A 149 4.26 16.81 -19.50
CA GLY A 149 3.86 15.45 -19.11
C GLY A 149 4.85 14.89 -18.10
N GLY A 150 5.31 13.65 -18.33
CA GLY A 150 6.49 13.14 -17.63
C GLY A 150 6.42 11.67 -17.25
N MET A 151 5.22 11.13 -17.01
CA MET A 151 5.07 9.72 -16.69
C MET A 151 5.35 8.85 -17.92
N ILE A 152 6.16 7.81 -17.69
CA ILE A 152 6.49 6.76 -18.65
C ILE A 152 6.36 5.42 -17.94
N GLU A 153 5.82 4.40 -18.61
CA GLU A 153 5.70 3.06 -18.06
C GLU A 153 5.62 2.03 -19.19
N PHE A 154 6.13 0.82 -18.94
CA PHE A 154 5.88 -0.30 -19.83
C PHE A 154 4.48 -0.85 -19.63
N GLY A 155 3.72 -0.93 -20.72
CA GLY A 155 2.41 -1.54 -20.72
C GLY A 155 2.46 -3.06 -20.55
N PRO A 156 1.31 -3.69 -20.28
CA PRO A 156 1.19 -5.15 -20.17
C PRO A 156 1.47 -5.87 -21.50
N ASP A 157 1.50 -5.14 -22.61
CA ASP A 157 1.89 -5.58 -23.94
C ASP A 157 3.41 -5.54 -24.19
N GLY A 158 4.20 -5.04 -23.23
CA GLY A 158 5.65 -4.95 -23.31
C GLY A 158 6.19 -3.71 -24.02
N PHE A 159 5.33 -2.78 -24.46
CA PHE A 159 5.76 -1.55 -25.11
C PHE A 159 5.90 -0.39 -24.12
N LEU A 160 6.73 0.60 -24.45
CA LEU A 160 6.91 1.80 -23.62
C LEU A 160 5.84 2.84 -23.99
N TYR A 161 5.04 3.24 -23.00
CA TYR A 161 4.05 4.30 -23.10
C TYR A 161 4.61 5.61 -22.55
N ILE A 162 4.31 6.71 -23.22
CA ILE A 162 4.83 8.04 -22.89
C ILE A 162 3.68 9.04 -22.89
N GLY A 163 3.34 9.57 -21.70
CA GLY A 163 2.35 10.64 -21.56
C GLY A 163 2.97 12.00 -21.82
N MET A 164 2.45 12.71 -22.83
CA MET A 164 2.96 14.01 -23.25
C MET A 164 1.85 15.05 -23.19
N GLY A 165 2.11 16.13 -22.44
CA GLY A 165 1.26 17.32 -22.50
C GLY A 165 1.35 18.03 -23.85
N ASP A 166 0.45 18.98 -24.07
CA ASP A 166 0.32 19.75 -25.30
C ASP A 166 1.52 20.67 -25.58
N GLY A 167 2.51 20.70 -24.68
CA GLY A 167 3.72 21.52 -24.79
C GLY A 167 3.52 22.96 -24.35
N GLY A 168 2.41 23.26 -23.65
CA GLY A 168 2.26 24.44 -22.81
C GLY A 168 1.53 25.61 -23.45
N SER A 169 1.53 26.72 -22.71
CA SER A 169 0.70 27.91 -22.96
C SER A 169 -0.81 27.67 -22.81
N ALA A 170 -1.55 28.77 -22.71
CA ALA A 170 -3.00 28.72 -22.55
C ALA A 170 -3.68 28.26 -23.85
N PHE A 171 -4.65 27.35 -23.73
CA PHE A 171 -5.55 26.94 -24.82
C PHE A 171 -4.86 26.28 -26.03
N ASP A 172 -3.70 25.65 -25.85
CA ASP A 172 -2.93 24.98 -26.91
C ASP A 172 -2.88 25.80 -28.22
N PRO A 173 -2.14 26.92 -28.27
CA PRO A 173 -2.25 27.90 -29.35
C PRO A 173 -1.99 27.34 -30.75
N ASN A 174 -1.21 26.25 -30.83
CA ASN A 174 -0.82 25.60 -32.08
C ASN A 174 -1.68 24.37 -32.43
N ASN A 175 -2.74 24.07 -31.66
CA ASN A 175 -3.63 22.93 -31.86
C ASN A 175 -2.86 21.58 -31.94
N ARG A 176 -1.83 21.44 -31.12
CA ARG A 176 -0.96 20.26 -31.08
C ARG A 176 -1.72 19.04 -30.59
N ALA A 177 -2.59 19.17 -29.59
CA ALA A 177 -3.32 18.06 -29.01
C ALA A 177 -4.26 17.36 -30.03
N GLN A 178 -4.87 18.11 -30.95
CA GLN A 178 -5.75 17.57 -32.00
C GLN A 178 -5.04 17.21 -33.32
N THR A 179 -3.80 17.67 -33.54
CA THR A 179 -3.05 17.35 -34.76
C THR A 179 -2.24 16.07 -34.62
N ILE A 180 -2.25 15.24 -35.66
CA ILE A 180 -1.53 13.95 -35.69
C ILE A 180 -0.09 14.06 -36.20
N THR A 181 0.36 15.27 -36.55
CA THR A 181 1.75 15.54 -36.97
C THR A 181 2.63 16.01 -35.81
N SER A 182 2.07 16.11 -34.60
CA SER A 182 2.76 16.48 -33.37
C SER A 182 2.71 15.32 -32.37
N LEU A 183 3.79 15.19 -31.60
CA LEU A 183 3.88 14.25 -30.48
C LEU A 183 3.35 14.83 -29.15
N LEU A 184 2.92 16.11 -29.16
CA LEU A 184 2.43 16.83 -27.98
C LEU A 184 0.91 16.67 -27.83
N GLY A 185 0.45 16.56 -26.58
CA GLY A 185 -0.96 16.33 -26.22
C GLY A 185 -1.42 14.93 -26.61
N LYS A 186 -0.58 13.94 -26.30
CA LYS A 186 -0.70 12.55 -26.77
C LYS A 186 -0.37 11.56 -25.66
N MET A 187 -0.94 10.36 -25.77
CA MET A 187 -0.30 9.16 -25.28
C MET A 187 0.46 8.53 -26.45
N LEU A 188 1.77 8.33 -26.30
CA LEU A 188 2.61 7.68 -27.30
C LEU A 188 2.90 6.24 -26.89
N ARG A 189 3.16 5.35 -27.86
CA ARG A 189 3.52 3.95 -27.64
C ARG A 189 4.60 3.51 -28.63
N ILE A 190 5.74 3.09 -28.12
CA ILE A 190 6.92 2.69 -28.93
C ILE A 190 7.51 1.37 -28.43
N ASP A 191 8.28 0.71 -29.29
CA ASP A 191 9.07 -0.47 -28.96
C ASP A 191 10.57 -0.10 -28.83
N PRO A 192 11.10 0.05 -27.61
CA PRO A 192 12.50 0.38 -27.41
C PRO A 192 13.46 -0.81 -27.62
N ASP A 193 12.94 -2.04 -27.80
CA ASP A 193 13.73 -3.29 -27.92
C ASP A 193 14.27 -3.53 -29.32
N VAL A 194 15.07 -2.58 -29.79
CA VAL A 194 15.80 -2.70 -31.05
C VAL A 194 17.18 -3.33 -30.84
N SER A 195 17.63 -4.13 -31.82
CA SER A 195 18.89 -4.86 -31.72
C SER A 195 20.11 -3.91 -31.64
N GLY A 196 20.95 -4.10 -30.62
CA GLY A 196 22.21 -3.38 -30.43
C GLY A 196 22.07 -2.05 -29.68
N ASN A 197 23.19 -1.53 -29.14
CA ASN A 197 23.22 -0.21 -28.50
C ASN A 197 22.99 0.94 -29.48
N ASP A 198 23.16 0.70 -30.78
CA ASP A 198 23.09 1.70 -31.85
C ASP A 198 21.95 1.42 -32.84
N GLY A 199 20.89 0.72 -32.41
CA GLY A 199 19.70 0.52 -33.27
C GLY A 199 19.30 1.85 -33.90
N ASN A 200 19.18 1.86 -35.23
CA ASN A 200 18.79 3.02 -36.03
C ASN A 200 17.65 2.60 -36.97
N PRO A 201 16.39 2.99 -36.70
CA PRO A 201 15.96 3.95 -35.68
C PRO A 201 16.12 3.46 -34.23
N PRO A 202 16.17 4.38 -33.24
CA PRO A 202 16.43 4.06 -31.84
C PRO A 202 15.35 3.23 -31.14
N TYR A 203 14.17 3.13 -31.76
CA TYR A 203 13.02 2.32 -31.38
C TYR A 203 12.27 1.87 -32.65
N ALA A 204 11.40 0.88 -32.51
CA ALA A 204 10.45 0.47 -33.54
C ALA A 204 9.04 0.98 -33.21
N ILE A 205 8.17 0.98 -34.23
CA ILE A 205 6.76 1.34 -34.10
C ILE A 205 5.93 0.05 -34.00
N PRO A 206 5.13 -0.13 -32.94
CA PRO A 206 4.16 -1.21 -32.88
C PRO A 206 3.16 -1.15 -34.05
N ALA A 207 3.02 -2.24 -34.78
CA ALA A 207 2.25 -2.27 -36.03
C ALA A 207 0.73 -2.04 -35.84
N ASP A 208 0.24 -2.21 -34.62
CA ASP A 208 -1.15 -2.00 -34.18
C ASP A 208 -1.40 -0.59 -33.62
N ASN A 209 -0.43 0.32 -33.67
CA ASN A 209 -0.68 1.72 -33.40
C ASN A 209 -1.69 2.30 -34.43
N PRO A 210 -2.62 3.17 -34.00
CA PRO A 210 -3.77 3.60 -34.79
C PRO A 210 -3.43 4.53 -35.96
N TYR A 211 -2.22 5.11 -35.96
CA TYR A 211 -1.78 6.06 -36.99
C TYR A 211 -0.71 5.53 -37.94
N VAL A 212 -0.28 4.26 -37.79
CA VAL A 212 0.74 3.63 -38.63
C VAL A 212 0.43 3.80 -40.12
N GLY A 213 1.37 4.42 -40.84
CA GLY A 213 1.30 4.60 -42.29
C GLY A 213 0.35 5.71 -42.75
N LYS A 214 -0.24 6.48 -41.82
CA LYS A 214 -0.95 7.72 -42.14
C LYS A 214 0.05 8.87 -42.27
N ALA A 215 -0.34 9.96 -42.93
CA ALA A 215 0.46 11.17 -42.96
C ALA A 215 0.43 11.86 -41.58
N GLY A 216 1.34 11.47 -40.69
CA GLY A 216 1.41 11.89 -39.29
C GLY A 216 2.52 11.15 -38.54
N ALA A 217 2.46 11.19 -37.21
CA ALA A 217 3.34 10.47 -36.30
C ALA A 217 2.76 9.09 -35.99
N ASP A 218 3.54 8.04 -36.28
CA ASP A 218 3.12 6.64 -36.07
C ASP A 218 3.21 6.21 -34.59
N GLU A 219 3.88 7.01 -33.76
CA GLU A 219 4.06 6.81 -32.31
C GLU A 219 2.75 7.03 -31.52
N ILE A 220 1.78 7.74 -32.11
CA ILE A 220 0.56 8.13 -31.42
C ILE A 220 -0.29 6.89 -31.11
N TRP A 221 -0.57 6.67 -29.83
CA TRP A 221 -1.56 5.72 -29.34
C TRP A 221 -2.92 6.36 -29.11
N ALA A 222 -2.93 7.57 -28.54
CA ALA A 222 -4.12 8.37 -28.32
C ALA A 222 -3.80 9.87 -28.37
N LEU A 223 -4.82 10.71 -28.58
CA LEU A 223 -4.66 12.16 -28.71
C LEU A 223 -5.72 12.94 -27.95
N GLY A 224 -5.61 14.27 -27.99
CA GLY A 224 -6.55 15.16 -27.34
C GLY A 224 -6.36 15.26 -25.84
N LEU A 225 -5.13 15.07 -25.35
CA LEU A 225 -4.76 15.24 -23.95
C LEU A 225 -4.11 16.61 -23.74
N ARG A 226 -4.23 17.20 -22.55
CA ARG A 226 -3.65 18.50 -22.21
C ARG A 226 -2.31 18.38 -21.50
N ASN A 227 -2.25 17.68 -20.38
CA ASN A 227 -1.05 17.40 -19.60
C ASN A 227 -1.28 16.16 -18.71
N PRO A 228 -1.21 14.94 -19.28
CA PRO A 228 -1.37 13.69 -18.55
C PRO A 228 -0.16 13.44 -17.65
N PHE A 229 -0.19 13.99 -16.42
CA PHE A 229 0.98 14.11 -15.56
C PHE A 229 1.33 12.81 -14.81
N ARG A 230 0.35 12.18 -14.16
CA ARG A 230 0.45 10.81 -13.64
C ARG A 230 -0.69 9.95 -14.13
N TRP A 231 -0.33 8.72 -14.45
CA TRP A 231 -1.19 7.69 -14.97
C TRP A 231 -0.57 6.33 -14.64
N SER A 232 -1.36 5.27 -14.70
CA SER A 232 -0.91 3.90 -14.44
C SER A 232 -1.76 2.90 -15.20
N PHE A 233 -1.26 1.69 -15.36
CA PHE A 233 -2.07 0.56 -15.79
C PHE A 233 -2.75 -0.12 -14.60
N ASP A 234 -3.98 -0.59 -14.80
CA ASP A 234 -4.65 -1.53 -13.89
C ASP A 234 -3.99 -2.92 -13.95
N ARG A 235 -2.80 -3.02 -13.36
CA ARG A 235 -1.93 -4.21 -13.41
C ARG A 235 -2.59 -5.40 -12.71
N GLY A 236 -2.66 -6.55 -13.39
CA GLY A 236 -3.26 -7.76 -12.82
C GLY A 236 -4.79 -7.74 -12.76
N GLY A 237 -5.42 -6.59 -13.07
CA GLY A 237 -6.84 -6.43 -13.26
C GLY A 237 -7.22 -6.35 -14.74
N THR A 238 -7.82 -5.24 -15.13
CA THR A 238 -8.34 -4.99 -16.48
C THR A 238 -7.28 -4.63 -17.51
N ASN A 239 -6.05 -4.28 -17.08
CA ASN A 239 -4.98 -3.75 -17.92
C ASN A 239 -5.31 -2.41 -18.61
N GLN A 240 -6.35 -1.71 -18.16
CA GLN A 240 -6.71 -0.38 -18.67
C GLN A 240 -5.69 0.68 -18.21
N LEU A 241 -5.44 1.68 -19.05
CA LEU A 241 -4.58 2.83 -18.73
C LEU A 241 -5.46 3.92 -18.10
N TRP A 242 -5.25 4.22 -16.83
CA TRP A 242 -5.94 5.30 -16.11
C TRP A 242 -5.05 6.53 -16.02
N ALA A 243 -5.54 7.69 -16.45
CA ALA A 243 -4.77 8.93 -16.47
C ALA A 243 -5.49 10.07 -15.76
N GLY A 244 -4.78 10.85 -14.96
CA GLY A 244 -5.22 12.20 -14.60
C GLY A 244 -4.72 13.20 -15.64
N ASP A 245 -5.63 13.95 -16.26
CA ASP A 245 -5.28 15.00 -17.23
C ASP A 245 -5.55 16.39 -16.65
N VAL A 246 -4.50 17.23 -16.61
CA VAL A 246 -4.56 18.53 -15.95
C VAL A 246 -5.33 19.52 -16.82
N GLY A 247 -6.36 20.12 -16.23
CA GLY A 247 -7.23 21.11 -16.85
C GLY A 247 -6.60 22.47 -17.13
N GLN A 248 -7.27 23.28 -17.94
CA GLN A 248 -6.83 24.63 -18.28
C GLN A 248 -7.04 25.64 -17.15
N GLY A 249 -8.19 25.59 -16.49
CA GLY A 249 -8.54 26.50 -15.40
C GLY A 249 -9.95 26.35 -14.85
N ALA A 250 -10.76 25.43 -15.37
CA ALA A 250 -12.13 25.21 -14.92
C ALA A 250 -12.36 23.78 -14.41
N ILE A 251 -11.86 22.77 -15.12
CA ILE A 251 -12.15 21.36 -14.87
C ILE A 251 -10.89 20.52 -14.95
N GLU A 252 -10.70 19.67 -13.94
CA GLU A 252 -9.74 18.58 -13.95
C GLU A 252 -10.45 17.25 -14.24
N GLU A 253 -9.73 16.28 -14.83
CA GLU A 253 -10.34 15.04 -15.29
C GLU A 253 -9.51 13.76 -15.09
N ILE A 254 -10.21 12.64 -15.10
CA ILE A 254 -9.65 11.28 -15.10
C ILE A 254 -10.20 10.54 -16.31
N ASP A 255 -9.31 9.90 -17.06
CA ASP A 255 -9.64 9.16 -18.28
C ASP A 255 -9.17 7.71 -18.22
N ILE A 256 -9.91 6.83 -18.90
CA ILE A 256 -9.41 5.53 -19.33
C ILE A 256 -8.90 5.66 -20.76
N VAL A 257 -7.58 5.69 -20.93
CA VAL A 257 -6.95 5.93 -22.23
C VAL A 257 -6.89 4.65 -23.07
N THR A 258 -7.61 4.65 -24.18
CA THR A 258 -7.72 3.53 -25.13
C THR A 258 -7.10 3.83 -26.50
N ASN A 259 -6.82 2.76 -27.27
CA ASN A 259 -6.24 2.82 -28.61
C ASN A 259 -7.07 3.69 -29.57
N GLY A 260 -6.48 4.76 -30.07
CA GLY A 260 -7.08 5.68 -31.03
C GLY A 260 -8.10 6.65 -30.43
N GLY A 261 -8.25 6.67 -29.10
CA GLY A 261 -9.15 7.60 -28.41
C GLY A 261 -8.73 9.06 -28.59
N ASN A 262 -9.73 9.94 -28.69
CA ASN A 262 -9.56 11.39 -28.70
C ASN A 262 -10.25 11.98 -27.46
N TYR A 263 -9.47 12.51 -26.52
CA TYR A 263 -9.97 13.05 -25.22
C TYR A 263 -10.34 14.53 -25.30
N GLY A 264 -10.35 15.09 -26.51
CA GLY A 264 -11.05 16.35 -26.79
C GLY A 264 -10.27 17.63 -26.53
N TRP A 265 -9.18 17.65 -25.76
CA TRP A 265 -8.37 18.85 -25.63
C TRP A 265 -7.81 19.27 -27.01
N ARG A 266 -7.97 20.52 -27.47
CA ARG A 266 -8.47 21.74 -26.79
C ARG A 266 -9.94 22.09 -27.02
N VAL A 267 -10.67 21.28 -27.77
CA VAL A 267 -12.10 21.48 -28.08
C VAL A 267 -12.93 21.39 -26.80
N TYR A 268 -12.57 20.46 -25.92
CA TYR A 268 -13.17 20.24 -24.61
C TYR A 268 -12.13 20.40 -23.49
N GLU A 269 -12.58 20.93 -22.36
CA GLU A 269 -11.91 20.87 -21.06
C GLU A 269 -12.83 20.10 -20.11
N GLY A 270 -12.52 18.83 -19.82
CA GLY A 270 -13.54 17.95 -19.25
C GLY A 270 -14.73 17.80 -20.19
N ASN A 271 -15.93 17.88 -19.62
CA ASN A 271 -17.17 17.84 -20.40
C ASN A 271 -17.59 19.23 -20.97
N ASN A 272 -16.74 20.25 -20.87
CA ASN A 272 -17.07 21.61 -21.30
C ASN A 272 -16.41 21.97 -22.64
N CYS A 273 -17.24 22.27 -23.66
CA CYS A 273 -16.76 22.87 -24.90
C CYS A 273 -16.10 24.24 -24.62
N THR A 274 -14.86 24.41 -25.07
CA THR A 274 -14.08 25.64 -24.87
C THR A 274 -14.49 26.77 -25.80
N ASN A 275 -15.26 26.46 -26.85
CA ASN A 275 -15.64 27.34 -27.96
C ASN A 275 -14.46 27.86 -28.81
N LEU A 276 -13.26 27.31 -28.66
CA LEU A 276 -12.10 27.64 -29.52
C LEU A 276 -12.32 27.14 -30.96
N ASP A 277 -12.88 25.93 -31.07
CA ASP A 277 -13.17 25.26 -32.33
C ASP A 277 -14.65 24.85 -32.33
N VAL A 278 -15.56 25.83 -32.25
CA VAL A 278 -17.01 25.63 -32.04
C VAL A 278 -17.66 24.61 -32.99
N GLY A 279 -17.15 24.47 -34.21
CA GLY A 279 -17.66 23.50 -35.19
C GLY A 279 -17.33 22.04 -34.86
N LEU A 280 -16.44 21.80 -33.89
CA LEU A 280 -16.05 20.50 -33.38
C LEU A 280 -16.68 20.20 -32.01
N CYS A 281 -17.52 21.09 -31.45
CA CYS A 281 -18.16 20.84 -30.15
C CYS A 281 -19.36 19.89 -30.25
N ASP A 282 -19.10 18.68 -30.76
CA ASP A 282 -20.00 17.53 -30.67
C ASP A 282 -19.37 16.50 -29.71
N PRO A 283 -19.96 16.25 -28.53
CA PRO A 283 -19.36 15.35 -27.54
C PRO A 283 -19.31 13.90 -28.02
N ASP A 284 -20.12 13.50 -29.00
CA ASP A 284 -20.12 12.13 -29.54
C ASP A 284 -18.84 11.82 -30.36
N ASP A 285 -18.07 12.84 -30.75
CA ASP A 285 -16.80 12.70 -31.47
C ASP A 285 -15.59 12.47 -30.53
N PHE A 286 -15.79 12.55 -29.21
CA PHE A 286 -14.72 12.46 -28.21
C PHE A 286 -15.03 11.40 -27.14
N VAL A 287 -13.98 10.93 -26.50
CA VAL A 287 -14.09 10.05 -25.32
C VAL A 287 -14.32 10.93 -24.10
N ALA A 288 -15.42 10.69 -23.39
CA ALA A 288 -15.74 11.42 -22.17
C ALA A 288 -14.91 10.91 -20.98
N PRO A 289 -14.55 11.79 -20.03
CA PRO A 289 -13.82 11.40 -18.84
C PRO A 289 -14.66 10.55 -17.88
N GLU A 290 -14.00 9.65 -17.15
CA GLU A 290 -14.60 8.81 -16.11
C GLU A 290 -14.99 9.63 -14.87
N PHE A 291 -14.27 10.71 -14.60
CA PHE A 291 -14.54 11.61 -13.50
C PHE A 291 -14.01 13.01 -13.80
N THR A 292 -14.73 14.02 -13.31
CA THR A 292 -14.32 15.43 -13.41
C THR A 292 -14.60 16.18 -12.12
N TYR A 293 -13.77 17.17 -11.79
CA TYR A 293 -14.05 18.12 -10.71
C TYR A 293 -13.62 19.54 -11.05
N THR A 294 -14.20 20.53 -10.36
CA THR A 294 -13.91 21.96 -10.60
C THR A 294 -12.86 22.50 -9.65
N HIS A 295 -12.26 23.65 -9.98
CA HIS A 295 -11.31 24.41 -9.14
C HIS A 295 -11.94 25.06 -7.87
N SER A 296 -13.03 24.51 -7.37
CA SER A 296 -13.64 24.94 -6.11
C SER A 296 -12.87 24.37 -4.91
N GLY A 297 -12.94 25.05 -3.75
CA GLY A 297 -12.31 24.54 -2.52
C GLY A 297 -10.78 24.65 -2.46
N GLY A 298 -10.15 25.44 -3.34
CA GLY A 298 -8.69 25.60 -3.38
C GLY A 298 -7.97 24.60 -4.31
N ARG A 299 -8.75 23.79 -5.04
CA ARG A 299 -8.27 22.86 -6.06
C ARG A 299 -7.76 23.59 -7.30
N CYS A 300 -6.80 23.02 -8.01
CA CYS A 300 -6.23 23.66 -9.20
C CYS A 300 -5.60 22.75 -10.25
N SER A 301 -5.28 21.50 -9.91
CA SER A 301 -4.49 20.63 -10.77
C SER A 301 -4.55 19.21 -10.24
N ILE A 302 -5.15 18.32 -11.03
CA ILE A 302 -5.13 16.90 -10.72
C ILE A 302 -3.71 16.36 -10.87
N THR A 303 -3.29 15.55 -9.92
CA THR A 303 -2.00 14.86 -9.99
C THR A 303 -2.11 13.59 -10.83
N GLY A 304 -3.25 12.90 -10.79
CA GLY A 304 -3.42 11.50 -11.24
C GLY A 304 -2.90 10.50 -10.19
N GLY A 305 -2.84 9.21 -10.52
CA GLY A 305 -2.28 8.20 -9.61
C GLY A 305 -2.43 6.75 -10.08
N TYR A 306 -2.86 5.86 -9.17
CA TYR A 306 -2.76 4.41 -9.31
C TYR A 306 -4.09 3.69 -9.10
N VAL A 307 -4.31 2.63 -9.88
CA VAL A 307 -5.34 1.64 -9.57
C VAL A 307 -4.79 0.72 -8.47
N TYR A 308 -5.51 0.60 -7.36
CA TYR A 308 -5.07 -0.17 -6.20
C TYR A 308 -5.20 -1.68 -6.46
N ARG A 309 -4.09 -2.38 -6.25
CA ARG A 309 -3.95 -3.85 -6.37
C ARG A 309 -3.04 -4.41 -5.27
N GLY A 310 -3.02 -3.72 -4.14
CA GLY A 310 -2.17 -4.07 -3.02
C GLY A 310 -2.66 -5.29 -2.27
N ARG A 311 -1.71 -6.16 -1.92
CA ARG A 311 -1.95 -7.43 -1.22
C ARG A 311 -2.58 -7.21 0.17
N LEU A 312 -2.27 -6.10 0.84
CA LEU A 312 -2.75 -5.77 2.18
C LEU A 312 -4.20 -5.26 2.21
N GLY A 313 -4.86 -5.11 1.06
CA GLY A 313 -6.26 -4.66 1.02
C GLY A 313 -6.51 -3.32 1.73
N THR A 314 -5.52 -2.41 1.68
CA THR A 314 -5.58 -1.04 2.20
C THR A 314 -6.78 -0.29 1.60
N PHE A 315 -6.97 -0.41 0.29
CA PHE A 315 -8.14 0.07 -0.44
C PHE A 315 -8.88 -1.09 -1.11
N GLY A 316 -10.01 -0.81 -1.76
CA GLY A 316 -10.71 -1.82 -2.55
C GLY A 316 -9.93 -2.16 -3.82
N ASP A 317 -9.95 -3.44 -4.20
CA ASP A 317 -9.37 -3.90 -5.47
C ASP A 317 -10.00 -3.15 -6.66
N GLY A 318 -9.17 -2.42 -7.42
CA GLY A 318 -9.61 -1.63 -8.56
C GLY A 318 -10.00 -0.19 -8.24
N ASP A 319 -9.94 0.24 -6.99
CA ASP A 319 -10.09 1.66 -6.62
C ASP A 319 -8.98 2.49 -7.31
N TYR A 320 -9.33 3.57 -8.01
CA TYR A 320 -8.33 4.48 -8.57
C TYR A 320 -8.08 5.65 -7.62
N LEU A 321 -6.83 5.77 -7.17
CA LEU A 321 -6.39 6.80 -6.23
C LEU A 321 -5.74 7.95 -6.99
N PHE A 322 -6.17 9.17 -6.66
CA PHE A 322 -5.69 10.40 -7.29
C PHE A 322 -5.78 11.56 -6.30
N GLY A 323 -5.06 12.65 -6.58
CA GLY A 323 -5.01 13.82 -5.71
C GLY A 323 -5.04 15.12 -6.49
N ASP A 324 -5.19 16.23 -5.76
CA ASP A 324 -5.06 17.59 -6.27
C ASP A 324 -3.82 18.24 -5.67
N TYR A 325 -2.98 18.77 -6.54
CA TYR A 325 -1.71 19.36 -6.18
C TYR A 325 -1.86 20.59 -5.26
N CYS A 326 -2.89 21.41 -5.44
CA CYS A 326 -3.05 22.66 -4.68
C CYS A 326 -3.77 22.47 -3.36
N SER A 327 -4.89 21.74 -3.35
CA SER A 327 -5.69 21.57 -2.13
C SER A 327 -5.05 20.58 -1.17
N GLY A 328 -4.23 19.64 -1.68
CA GLY A 328 -3.68 18.54 -0.90
C GLY A 328 -4.70 17.46 -0.56
N GLU A 329 -5.90 17.54 -1.13
CA GLU A 329 -6.90 16.48 -1.07
C GLU A 329 -6.50 15.30 -1.95
N TYR A 330 -6.80 14.09 -1.49
CA TYR A 330 -6.81 12.91 -2.33
C TYR A 330 -8.08 12.09 -2.15
N TRP A 331 -8.43 11.39 -3.23
CA TRP A 331 -9.67 10.64 -3.36
C TRP A 331 -9.36 9.21 -3.75
N ARG A 332 -10.34 8.36 -3.49
CA ARG A 332 -10.55 7.12 -4.21
C ARG A 332 -11.74 7.26 -5.14
N LEU A 333 -11.61 6.77 -6.36
CA LEU A 333 -12.70 6.57 -7.31
C LEU A 333 -13.03 5.07 -7.32
N VAL A 334 -14.24 4.71 -6.89
CA VAL A 334 -14.66 3.30 -6.74
C VAL A 334 -15.50 2.81 -7.92
N ALA A 335 -16.03 3.75 -8.71
CA ALA A 335 -16.77 3.52 -9.94
C ALA A 335 -16.82 4.84 -10.75
N PRO A 336 -17.15 4.81 -12.05
CA PRO A 336 -17.30 6.02 -12.86
C PRO A 336 -18.20 7.07 -12.18
N GLY A 337 -17.69 8.29 -12.00
CA GLY A 337 -18.40 9.37 -11.31
C GLY A 337 -18.55 9.23 -9.77
N ILE A 338 -18.16 8.11 -9.16
CA ILE A 338 -18.35 7.84 -7.72
C ILE A 338 -17.00 7.88 -6.99
N SER A 339 -16.70 9.01 -6.34
CA SER A 339 -15.48 9.19 -5.56
C SER A 339 -15.75 9.55 -4.09
N THR A 340 -14.74 9.35 -3.24
CA THR A 340 -14.76 9.75 -1.83
C THR A 340 -13.43 10.41 -1.49
N ILE A 341 -13.47 11.58 -0.83
CA ILE A 341 -12.27 12.20 -0.25
C ILE A 341 -11.77 11.26 0.85
N VAL A 342 -10.52 10.84 0.75
CA VAL A 342 -9.87 10.05 1.79
C VAL A 342 -9.30 10.99 2.86
N GLU A 343 -8.58 12.03 2.45
CA GLU A 343 -8.02 13.03 3.37
C GLU A 343 -7.78 14.36 2.66
N ASN A 344 -7.70 15.45 3.44
CA ASN A 344 -7.15 16.74 3.03
C ASN A 344 -5.82 16.96 3.77
N THR A 345 -4.70 16.82 3.05
CA THR A 345 -3.35 16.94 3.60
C THR A 345 -2.84 18.38 3.49
N PRO A 346 -1.89 18.80 4.35
CA PRO A 346 -1.25 20.12 4.20
C PRO A 346 -0.20 20.16 3.08
N ARG A 347 -0.14 19.17 2.19
CA ARG A 347 0.96 18.95 1.24
C ARG A 347 0.53 19.26 -0.18
N ASN A 348 1.47 19.76 -0.98
CA ASN A 348 1.35 19.67 -2.42
C ASN A 348 1.64 18.22 -2.86
N ILE A 349 0.60 17.49 -3.26
CA ILE A 349 0.71 16.10 -3.71
C ILE A 349 1.33 16.08 -5.11
N SER A 350 2.61 15.73 -5.20
CA SER A 350 3.33 15.69 -6.49
C SER A 350 3.21 14.35 -7.20
N SER A 351 2.85 13.28 -6.50
CA SER A 351 2.63 11.96 -7.10
C SER A 351 2.01 10.99 -6.10
N PHE A 352 1.62 9.85 -6.61
CA PHE A 352 1.57 8.60 -5.87
C PHE A 352 2.72 7.68 -6.33
N GLY A 353 2.94 6.58 -5.63
CA GLY A 353 3.85 5.51 -6.04
C GLY A 353 3.35 4.15 -5.58
N GLU A 354 3.83 3.09 -6.21
CA GLU A 354 3.47 1.70 -5.93
C GLU A 354 4.74 0.91 -5.59
N ASP A 355 4.69 0.06 -4.56
CA ASP A 355 5.73 -0.94 -4.29
C ASP A 355 5.49 -2.27 -5.04
N ALA A 356 6.35 -3.25 -4.80
CA ALA A 356 6.26 -4.54 -5.47
C ALA A 356 5.03 -5.38 -5.06
N ASP A 357 4.47 -5.10 -3.89
CA ASP A 357 3.30 -5.78 -3.34
C ASP A 357 1.98 -5.06 -3.69
N GLY A 358 2.07 -3.94 -4.43
CA GLY A 358 0.93 -3.15 -4.88
C GLY A 358 0.44 -2.11 -3.87
N GLU A 359 1.16 -1.91 -2.77
CA GLU A 359 0.79 -0.90 -1.78
C GLU A 359 1.19 0.49 -2.25
N LEU A 360 0.37 1.47 -1.88
CA LEU A 360 0.47 2.83 -2.39
C LEU A 360 1.11 3.79 -1.41
N TYR A 361 1.87 4.71 -1.98
CA TYR A 361 2.58 5.77 -1.29
C TYR A 361 2.11 7.13 -1.80
N LEU A 362 1.98 8.10 -0.90
CA LEU A 362 1.71 9.50 -1.24
C LEU A 362 3.02 10.28 -1.23
N VAL A 363 3.34 10.92 -2.35
CA VAL A 363 4.55 11.72 -2.54
C VAL A 363 4.23 13.20 -2.42
N GLY A 364 4.82 13.86 -1.44
CA GLY A 364 4.69 15.30 -1.21
C GLY A 364 5.88 16.06 -1.77
N LEU A 365 5.64 17.11 -2.56
CA LEU A 365 6.69 17.93 -3.18
C LEU A 365 7.63 18.55 -2.13
N GLY A 366 7.14 18.77 -0.91
CA GLY A 366 7.91 19.28 0.23
C GLY A 366 9.00 18.35 0.77
N GLY A 367 9.23 17.20 0.14
CA GLY A 367 10.34 16.31 0.47
C GLY A 367 9.95 15.10 1.31
N THR A 368 8.69 14.67 1.25
CA THR A 368 8.14 13.60 2.07
C THR A 368 7.49 12.52 1.22
N VAL A 369 7.54 11.29 1.72
CA VAL A 369 6.78 10.13 1.20
C VAL A 369 6.13 9.47 2.41
N ASP A 370 4.83 9.20 2.33
CA ASP A 370 4.12 8.38 3.33
C ASP A 370 3.59 7.11 2.68
N LYS A 371 3.62 5.98 3.39
CA LYS A 371 2.87 4.78 3.02
C LYS A 371 1.40 5.00 3.41
N LEU A 372 0.48 4.71 2.51
CA LEU A 372 -0.95 4.69 2.82
C LEU A 372 -1.26 3.33 3.43
N VAL A 373 -1.86 3.33 4.62
CA VAL A 373 -2.20 2.11 5.35
C VAL A 373 -3.63 2.17 5.84
N ARG A 374 -4.27 1.02 5.98
CA ARG A 374 -5.56 0.88 6.63
C ARG A 374 -5.30 0.28 7.99
N LEU A 375 -5.70 1.01 9.04
CA LEU A 375 -5.45 0.59 10.41
C LEU A 375 -6.17 -0.72 10.72
N ALA A 376 -5.52 -1.51 11.56
CA ALA A 376 -6.08 -2.62 12.29
C ALA A 376 -5.49 -2.58 13.70
N SER A 377 -6.24 -3.09 14.67
CA SER A 377 -5.78 -3.23 16.06
C SER A 377 -6.03 -4.66 16.50
N SER A 378 -5.10 -5.25 17.27
CA SER A 378 -5.37 -6.59 17.79
C SER A 378 -6.55 -6.57 18.75
N ALA A 379 -7.32 -7.66 18.72
CA ALA A 379 -8.49 -7.81 19.58
C ALA A 379 -9.55 -6.68 19.43
N ASP A 380 -9.62 -6.04 18.27
CA ASP A 380 -10.76 -5.21 17.87
C ASP A 380 -11.94 -6.12 17.50
N PHE A 381 -12.98 -6.22 18.33
CA PHE A 381 -14.14 -7.10 18.11
C PHE A 381 -15.39 -6.33 17.63
N ASP A 382 -15.29 -5.04 17.33
CA ASP A 382 -16.39 -4.23 16.81
C ASP A 382 -16.05 -3.36 15.58
N GLY A 383 -14.81 -3.42 15.12
CA GLY A 383 -14.32 -2.77 13.91
C GLY A 383 -14.12 -1.26 14.06
N ASP A 384 -13.99 -0.76 15.30
CA ASP A 384 -13.77 0.65 15.56
C ASP A 384 -12.29 1.07 15.52
N THR A 385 -11.38 0.13 15.20
CA THR A 385 -9.93 0.28 15.08
C THR A 385 -9.20 0.52 16.40
N LEU A 386 -9.86 0.33 17.54
CA LEU A 386 -9.22 0.33 18.84
C LEU A 386 -9.15 -1.10 19.40
N THR A 387 -8.14 -1.36 20.22
CA THR A 387 -8.00 -2.60 20.96
C THR A 387 -9.09 -2.72 22.02
N ASP A 388 -9.90 -3.79 21.96
CA ASP A 388 -10.86 -4.06 23.02
C ASP A 388 -10.22 -4.78 24.22
N ILE A 389 -10.76 -4.49 25.41
CA ILE A 389 -10.39 -5.24 26.60
C ILE A 389 -11.11 -6.60 26.59
N ALA A 390 -10.36 -7.68 26.34
CA ALA A 390 -10.93 -9.02 26.21
C ALA A 390 -10.29 -10.07 27.13
N MET A 391 -11.10 -11.03 27.57
CA MET A 391 -10.70 -12.14 28.44
C MET A 391 -11.37 -13.44 27.99
N TYR A 392 -10.63 -14.54 27.95
CA TYR A 392 -11.21 -15.88 27.93
C TYR A 392 -11.20 -16.48 29.34
N ARG A 393 -12.33 -17.01 29.80
CA ARG A 393 -12.45 -17.66 31.11
C ARG A 393 -12.50 -19.20 30.96
N PRO A 394 -11.41 -19.92 31.27
CA PRO A 394 -11.37 -21.38 31.14
C PRO A 394 -12.41 -22.08 32.02
N SER A 395 -12.71 -21.54 33.20
CA SER A 395 -13.62 -22.21 34.16
C SER A 395 -15.06 -22.36 33.67
N ASN A 396 -15.49 -21.57 32.67
CA ASN A 396 -16.81 -21.68 32.06
C ASN A 396 -16.82 -21.62 30.52
N GLY A 397 -15.66 -21.46 29.87
CA GLY A 397 -15.55 -21.42 28.42
C GLY A 397 -16.20 -20.19 27.77
N VAL A 398 -16.21 -19.05 28.46
CA VAL A 398 -16.83 -17.80 27.99
C VAL A 398 -15.77 -16.75 27.70
N TRP A 399 -15.95 -16.04 26.59
CA TRP A 399 -15.26 -14.79 26.27
C TRP A 399 -16.02 -13.61 26.86
N TYR A 400 -15.29 -12.71 27.52
CA TYR A 400 -15.76 -11.45 28.07
C TYR A 400 -15.04 -10.35 27.31
N ILE A 401 -15.77 -9.49 26.62
CA ILE A 401 -15.20 -8.46 25.74
C ILE A 401 -15.84 -7.14 26.13
N ASN A 402 -15.04 -6.15 26.46
CA ASN A 402 -15.48 -4.79 26.72
C ASN A 402 -15.10 -3.91 25.54
N GLN A 403 -16.07 -3.70 24.66
CA GLN A 403 -15.95 -2.97 23.40
C GLN A 403 -15.62 -1.49 23.62
N SER A 404 -14.61 -0.99 22.92
CA SER A 404 -14.01 0.33 23.16
C SER A 404 -14.97 1.48 22.82
N GLY A 405 -15.75 1.36 21.73
CA GLY A 405 -16.71 2.38 21.29
C GLY A 405 -18.08 2.35 21.96
N SER A 406 -18.53 1.18 22.46
CA SER A 406 -19.88 1.03 23.04
C SER A 406 -19.89 1.03 24.57
N GLY A 407 -18.76 0.73 25.22
CA GLY A 407 -18.65 0.52 26.67
C GLY A 407 -19.55 -0.59 27.21
N THR A 408 -20.13 -1.42 26.33
CA THR A 408 -21.07 -2.48 26.69
C THR A 408 -20.36 -3.83 26.63
N PRO A 409 -20.31 -4.59 27.74
CA PRO A 409 -19.71 -5.91 27.73
C PRO A 409 -20.48 -6.88 26.83
N ARG A 410 -19.78 -7.49 25.87
CA ARG A 410 -20.22 -8.63 25.06
C ARG A 410 -19.72 -9.92 25.72
N PHE A 411 -20.59 -10.94 25.81
CA PHE A 411 -20.23 -12.26 26.32
C PHE A 411 -20.50 -13.32 25.26
N VAL A 412 -19.50 -14.15 24.96
CA VAL A 412 -19.61 -15.20 23.94
C VAL A 412 -19.28 -16.55 24.57
N GLN A 413 -20.27 -17.44 24.66
CA GLN A 413 -20.07 -18.80 25.15
C GLN A 413 -19.43 -19.64 24.04
N PHE A 414 -18.09 -19.74 24.05
CA PHE A 414 -17.35 -20.44 23.01
C PHE A 414 -16.03 -21.02 23.51
N GLY A 415 -15.93 -22.34 23.53
CA GLY A 415 -14.77 -23.11 23.97
C GLY A 415 -14.99 -23.90 25.26
N VAL A 416 -13.94 -24.57 25.72
CA VAL A 416 -13.91 -25.36 26.97
C VAL A 416 -12.60 -25.13 27.75
N ALA A 417 -12.53 -25.57 29.01
CA ALA A 417 -11.45 -25.21 29.94
C ALA A 417 -9.99 -25.43 29.49
N GLN A 418 -9.72 -26.37 28.58
CA GLN A 418 -8.36 -26.61 28.07
C GLN A 418 -8.01 -25.76 26.85
N ASP A 419 -9.00 -25.11 26.24
CA ASP A 419 -8.82 -24.37 25.00
C ASP A 419 -7.93 -23.14 25.23
N ILE A 420 -7.14 -22.79 24.24
CA ILE A 420 -6.23 -21.64 24.23
C ILE A 420 -6.87 -20.57 23.34
N PRO A 421 -7.14 -19.35 23.84
CA PRO A 421 -7.70 -18.30 23.02
C PRO A 421 -6.68 -17.85 21.96
N ALA A 422 -7.15 -17.63 20.74
CA ALA A 422 -6.31 -17.32 19.58
C ALA A 422 -7.04 -16.40 18.59
N ALA A 423 -7.75 -15.40 19.12
CA ALA A 423 -8.51 -14.43 18.31
C ALA A 423 -7.59 -13.68 17.34
N LYS A 424 -7.99 -13.68 16.07
CA LYS A 424 -7.38 -13.00 14.92
C LYS A 424 -8.44 -12.83 13.84
N ASP A 425 -8.20 -11.98 12.87
CA ASP A 425 -9.05 -11.85 11.69
C ASP A 425 -8.72 -12.98 10.70
N PHE A 426 -9.54 -14.02 10.59
CA PHE A 426 -9.33 -15.16 9.68
C PHE A 426 -10.09 -15.01 8.35
N ASP A 427 -10.92 -13.97 8.19
CA ASP A 427 -11.77 -13.78 7.01
C ASP A 427 -11.49 -12.48 6.22
N GLY A 428 -10.67 -11.59 6.77
CA GLY A 428 -10.12 -10.39 6.15
C GLY A 428 -11.00 -9.15 6.31
N ASP A 429 -11.99 -9.18 7.20
CA ASP A 429 -12.88 -8.03 7.43
C ASP A 429 -12.26 -6.96 8.36
N ARG A 430 -11.07 -7.24 8.90
CA ARG A 430 -10.29 -6.48 9.90
C ARG A 430 -10.93 -6.41 11.28
N VAL A 431 -11.90 -7.25 11.56
CA VAL A 431 -12.45 -7.45 12.90
C VAL A 431 -11.96 -8.80 13.42
N ALA A 432 -11.54 -8.83 14.68
CA ALA A 432 -11.06 -10.06 15.29
C ALA A 432 -12.16 -11.11 15.40
N ASP A 433 -11.88 -12.31 14.91
CA ASP A 433 -12.74 -13.46 15.07
C ASP A 433 -12.59 -14.08 16.45
N ILE A 434 -13.69 -14.67 16.95
CA ILE A 434 -13.64 -15.46 18.17
C ILE A 434 -13.06 -16.84 17.83
N ALA A 435 -11.83 -17.09 18.26
CA ALA A 435 -11.13 -18.33 17.95
C ALA A 435 -10.45 -18.98 19.15
N VAL A 436 -10.51 -20.31 19.22
CA VAL A 436 -9.76 -21.12 20.18
C VAL A 436 -9.02 -22.28 19.52
N TYR A 437 -7.84 -22.60 20.03
CA TYR A 437 -7.12 -23.84 19.74
C TYR A 437 -7.34 -24.85 20.88
N ARG A 438 -7.77 -26.06 20.56
CA ARG A 438 -7.98 -27.15 21.52
C ARG A 438 -6.81 -28.13 21.48
N PRO A 439 -5.91 -28.14 22.49
CA PRO A 439 -4.74 -29.01 22.46
C PRO A 439 -5.09 -30.50 22.43
N SER A 440 -6.08 -30.95 23.22
CA SER A 440 -6.39 -32.39 23.32
C SER A 440 -6.72 -33.07 21.99
N SER A 441 -7.25 -32.32 21.03
CA SER A 441 -7.52 -32.81 19.68
C SER A 441 -6.59 -32.20 18.64
N GLY A 442 -6.00 -31.02 18.84
CA GLY A 442 -5.26 -30.28 17.83
C GLY A 442 -6.16 -29.52 16.86
N THR A 443 -7.32 -29.07 17.34
CA THR A 443 -8.38 -28.48 16.50
C THR A 443 -8.52 -26.98 16.78
N TRP A 444 -8.65 -26.19 15.72
CA TRP A 444 -9.07 -24.80 15.74
C TRP A 444 -10.59 -24.71 15.65
N TYR A 445 -11.19 -23.87 16.49
CA TYR A 445 -12.61 -23.53 16.43
C TYR A 445 -12.72 -22.01 16.27
N ILE A 446 -13.46 -21.56 15.27
CA ILE A 446 -13.52 -20.14 14.88
C ILE A 446 -14.99 -19.76 14.66
N ILE A 447 -15.38 -18.56 15.07
CA ILE A 447 -16.60 -17.86 14.66
C ILE A 447 -16.19 -16.56 14.00
N ARG A 448 -16.55 -16.42 12.72
CA ARG A 448 -16.27 -15.24 11.92
C ARG A 448 -17.04 -14.01 12.40
N SER A 449 -16.37 -12.88 12.47
CA SER A 449 -16.93 -11.55 12.74
C SER A 449 -17.96 -11.12 11.69
N SER A 450 -17.66 -11.37 10.41
CA SER A 450 -18.43 -10.84 9.29
C SER A 450 -19.82 -11.46 9.11
N ASP A 451 -19.98 -12.74 9.46
CA ASP A 451 -21.19 -13.52 9.17
C ASP A 451 -21.61 -14.55 10.24
N ASP A 452 -20.93 -14.57 11.39
CA ASP A 452 -21.11 -15.54 12.48
C ASP A 452 -20.91 -17.02 12.06
N THR A 453 -20.27 -17.29 10.92
CA THR A 453 -20.02 -18.66 10.45
C THR A 453 -19.06 -19.39 11.38
N PHE A 454 -19.48 -20.57 11.84
CA PHE A 454 -18.67 -21.47 12.66
C PHE A 454 -17.78 -22.38 11.81
N GLN A 455 -16.51 -22.50 12.18
CA GLN A 455 -15.54 -23.41 11.58
C GLN A 455 -14.84 -24.27 12.65
N ALA A 456 -14.62 -25.54 12.33
CA ALA A 456 -13.85 -26.48 13.15
C ALA A 456 -12.82 -27.19 12.26
N ILE A 457 -11.55 -26.86 12.43
CA ILE A 457 -10.48 -27.27 11.51
C ILE A 457 -9.40 -28.01 12.32
N GLN A 458 -9.18 -29.27 12.00
CA GLN A 458 -8.15 -30.08 12.64
C GLN A 458 -6.78 -29.74 12.05
N PHE A 459 -6.02 -28.90 12.74
CA PHE A 459 -4.70 -28.47 12.31
C PHE A 459 -3.77 -28.25 13.52
N GLY A 460 -2.96 -29.27 13.81
CA GLY A 460 -2.01 -29.28 14.93
C GLY A 460 -2.07 -30.58 15.74
N VAL A 461 -1.29 -30.62 16.81
CA VAL A 461 -1.27 -31.69 17.83
C VAL A 461 -1.21 -31.13 19.25
N SER A 462 -1.35 -31.98 20.25
CA SER A 462 -1.55 -31.56 21.65
C SER A 462 -0.41 -30.80 22.32
N THR A 463 0.78 -30.82 21.74
CA THR A 463 1.95 -30.10 22.25
C THR A 463 2.22 -28.78 21.52
N ASP A 464 1.45 -28.50 20.48
CA ASP A 464 1.65 -27.33 19.64
C ASP A 464 1.15 -26.06 20.34
N ILE A 465 1.84 -24.95 20.10
CA ILE A 465 1.50 -23.61 20.59
C ILE A 465 0.81 -22.86 19.45
N PRO A 466 -0.44 -22.38 19.61
CA PRO A 466 -1.11 -21.59 18.57
C PRO A 466 -0.39 -20.27 18.36
N ALA A 467 -0.20 -19.91 17.09
CA ALA A 467 0.60 -18.77 16.67
C ALA A 467 0.05 -18.16 15.36
N ALA A 468 -1.28 -18.10 15.24
CA ALA A 468 -1.98 -17.55 14.09
C ALA A 468 -1.56 -16.09 13.82
N ALA A 469 -1.32 -15.81 12.55
CA ALA A 469 -0.99 -14.50 12.00
C ALA A 469 -1.07 -14.58 10.48
N ASP A 470 -1.06 -13.42 9.84
CA ASP A 470 -1.07 -13.24 8.39
C ASP A 470 0.35 -13.40 7.82
N PHE A 471 0.76 -14.63 7.48
CA PHE A 471 2.11 -14.89 6.94
C PHE A 471 2.14 -14.90 5.41
N ASP A 472 1.00 -14.71 4.76
CA ASP A 472 0.88 -14.63 3.31
C ASP A 472 0.27 -13.31 2.83
N GLY A 473 0.30 -12.28 3.68
CA GLY A 473 0.09 -10.86 3.41
C GLY A 473 -1.26 -10.53 2.78
N ASP A 474 -2.22 -11.45 2.78
CA ASP A 474 -3.57 -11.25 2.23
C ASP A 474 -4.52 -10.56 3.22
N SER A 475 -3.96 -10.12 4.37
CA SER A 475 -4.65 -9.51 5.51
C SER A 475 -5.57 -10.45 6.29
N LYS A 476 -5.53 -11.75 6.03
CA LYS A 476 -6.17 -12.78 6.86
C LYS A 476 -5.11 -13.51 7.64
N ALA A 477 -5.43 -13.92 8.85
CA ALA A 477 -4.58 -14.80 9.61
C ALA A 477 -4.68 -16.24 9.09
N GLU A 478 -3.53 -16.87 8.84
CA GLU A 478 -3.48 -18.31 8.67
C GLU A 478 -3.60 -19.03 10.01
N LEU A 479 -4.11 -20.27 9.94
CA LEU A 479 -3.97 -21.20 11.05
C LEU A 479 -2.50 -21.56 11.18
N ALA A 480 -1.87 -21.18 12.29
CA ALA A 480 -0.46 -21.46 12.49
C ALA A 480 -0.17 -22.00 13.88
N VAL A 481 0.74 -22.97 13.94
CA VAL A 481 1.23 -23.54 15.19
C VAL A 481 2.75 -23.66 15.20
N PHE A 482 3.37 -23.33 16.33
CA PHE A 482 4.76 -23.68 16.62
C PHE A 482 4.81 -25.00 17.39
N ARG A 483 5.61 -25.96 16.92
CA ARG A 483 5.79 -27.27 17.55
C ARG A 483 7.13 -27.32 18.30
N PRO A 484 7.14 -27.25 19.64
CA PRO A 484 8.40 -27.21 20.41
C PRO A 484 9.25 -28.48 20.26
N SER A 485 8.62 -29.63 20.06
CA SER A 485 9.32 -30.93 19.98
C SER A 485 10.25 -31.07 18.78
N ASN A 486 10.04 -30.28 17.72
CA ASN A 486 10.90 -30.26 16.55
C ASN A 486 11.31 -28.85 16.09
N GLY A 487 10.80 -27.77 16.72
CA GLY A 487 11.15 -26.39 16.37
C GLY A 487 10.58 -25.94 15.02
N VAL A 488 9.46 -26.53 14.58
CA VAL A 488 8.85 -26.25 13.27
C VAL A 488 7.58 -25.43 13.44
N TRP A 489 7.41 -24.43 12.59
CA TRP A 489 6.17 -23.72 12.35
C TRP A 489 5.37 -24.43 11.27
N TYR A 490 4.11 -24.72 11.52
CA TYR A 490 3.17 -25.28 10.55
C TYR A 490 2.08 -24.26 10.30
N LYS A 491 1.80 -23.94 9.04
CA LYS A 491 0.83 -22.92 8.65
C LYS A 491 -0.15 -23.48 7.61
N MET A 492 -1.39 -23.02 7.65
CA MET A 492 -2.44 -23.37 6.71
C MET A 492 -3.28 -22.14 6.39
N ASP A 493 -3.29 -21.78 5.10
CA ASP A 493 -4.15 -20.75 4.54
C ASP A 493 -5.63 -21.13 4.75
N THR A 494 -6.42 -20.18 5.27
CA THR A 494 -7.83 -20.40 5.63
C THR A 494 -8.79 -20.41 4.44
N THR A 495 -8.35 -19.91 3.28
CA THR A 495 -9.08 -19.82 2.03
C THR A 495 -8.73 -20.96 1.08
N THR A 496 -7.43 -21.12 0.77
CA THR A 496 -6.94 -22.08 -0.22
C THR A 496 -6.64 -23.46 0.40
N LEU A 497 -6.54 -23.54 1.72
CA LEU A 497 -6.06 -24.71 2.47
C LEU A 497 -4.63 -25.12 2.12
N ALA A 498 -3.85 -24.22 1.50
CA ALA A 498 -2.45 -24.44 1.23
C ALA A 498 -1.67 -24.61 2.53
N PHE A 499 -0.86 -25.67 2.59
CA PHE A 499 -0.04 -26.00 3.75
C PHE A 499 1.41 -25.59 3.52
N SER A 500 2.03 -25.01 4.54
CA SER A 500 3.47 -24.77 4.58
C SER A 500 4.08 -25.11 5.94
N ALA A 501 5.38 -25.40 5.94
CA ALA A 501 6.13 -25.65 7.16
C ALA A 501 7.51 -25.00 7.10
N VAL A 502 7.94 -24.37 8.19
CA VAL A 502 9.22 -23.67 8.29
C VAL A 502 9.96 -24.13 9.55
N GLN A 503 11.17 -24.67 9.37
CA GLN A 503 12.02 -25.04 10.50
C GLN A 503 12.67 -23.78 11.08
N PHE A 504 12.12 -23.28 12.20
CA PHE A 504 12.65 -22.08 12.86
C PHE A 504 12.33 -22.07 14.36
N GLY A 505 13.37 -22.17 15.19
CA GLY A 505 13.27 -22.21 16.64
C GLY A 505 13.66 -23.58 17.22
N VAL A 506 13.59 -23.68 18.55
CA VAL A 506 13.90 -24.88 19.33
C VAL A 506 12.93 -25.05 20.49
N ASN A 507 12.99 -26.21 21.17
CA ASN A 507 12.17 -26.44 22.36
C ASN A 507 12.46 -25.40 23.46
N GLY A 508 11.40 -24.80 24.00
CA GLY A 508 11.46 -23.74 25.01
C GLY A 508 11.42 -22.31 24.46
N ASP A 509 11.46 -22.15 23.13
CA ASP A 509 11.20 -20.87 22.47
C ASP A 509 9.70 -20.49 22.60
N ILE A 510 9.43 -19.19 22.74
CA ILE A 510 8.09 -18.60 22.77
C ILE A 510 7.82 -17.97 21.40
N PRO A 511 6.76 -18.37 20.68
CA PRO A 511 6.39 -17.72 19.42
C PRO A 511 5.94 -16.27 19.66
N VAL A 512 6.47 -15.35 18.85
CA VAL A 512 6.24 -13.89 18.92
C VAL A 512 6.11 -13.32 17.51
N GLN A 513 5.44 -14.04 16.61
CA GLN A 513 5.19 -13.62 15.24
C GLN A 513 4.47 -12.26 15.18
N SER A 514 4.97 -11.35 14.35
CA SER A 514 4.38 -10.04 14.04
C SER A 514 5.13 -9.41 12.87
N ASP A 515 4.72 -8.24 12.38
CA ASP A 515 5.38 -7.54 11.27
C ASP A 515 6.52 -6.64 11.77
N TYR A 516 7.75 -7.14 11.85
CA TYR A 516 8.91 -6.37 12.33
C TYR A 516 9.70 -5.68 11.20
N ASP A 517 9.46 -6.03 9.93
CA ASP A 517 10.14 -5.44 8.78
C ASP A 517 9.28 -4.38 8.05
N GLY A 518 7.99 -4.30 8.36
CA GLY A 518 7.05 -3.24 7.95
C GLY A 518 6.42 -3.48 6.59
N ASP A 519 6.45 -4.72 6.10
CA ASP A 519 5.90 -5.07 4.80
C ASP A 519 4.39 -5.40 4.87
N GLY A 520 3.81 -5.42 6.07
CA GLY A 520 2.41 -5.77 6.35
C GLY A 520 2.17 -7.26 6.54
N THR A 521 3.18 -8.10 6.33
CA THR A 521 3.14 -9.56 6.51
C THR A 521 3.80 -9.92 7.84
N ALA A 522 3.26 -10.91 8.55
CA ALA A 522 3.85 -11.40 9.78
C ALA A 522 5.16 -12.15 9.53
N ASP A 523 6.18 -11.80 10.29
CA ASP A 523 7.45 -12.49 10.35
C ASP A 523 7.37 -13.72 11.25
N ILE A 524 8.14 -14.75 10.90
CA ILE A 524 8.35 -15.88 11.80
C ILE A 524 9.36 -15.47 12.86
N ALA A 525 8.93 -15.35 14.12
CA ALA A 525 9.77 -14.90 15.21
C ALA A 525 9.59 -15.72 16.50
N VAL A 526 10.69 -15.88 17.25
CA VAL A 526 10.70 -16.50 18.57
C VAL A 526 11.51 -15.69 19.57
N TYR A 527 11.02 -15.60 20.81
CA TYR A 527 11.82 -15.19 21.97
C TYR A 527 12.33 -16.44 22.68
N ARG A 528 13.63 -16.49 22.98
CA ARG A 528 14.25 -17.62 23.70
C ARG A 528 14.57 -17.21 25.13
N PRO A 529 13.79 -17.62 26.14
CA PRO A 529 14.04 -17.24 27.53
C PRO A 529 15.40 -17.74 28.05
N SER A 530 15.87 -18.90 27.59
CA SER A 530 17.13 -19.48 28.10
C SER A 530 18.37 -18.59 27.86
N ASN A 531 18.31 -17.67 26.90
CA ASN A 531 19.38 -16.70 26.63
C ASN A 531 18.90 -15.25 26.48
N GLY A 532 17.59 -14.97 26.44
CA GLY A 532 17.04 -13.62 26.28
C GLY A 532 17.15 -13.05 24.86
N VAL A 533 17.28 -13.90 23.84
CA VAL A 533 17.46 -13.49 22.44
C VAL A 533 16.15 -13.61 21.67
N TRP A 534 15.88 -12.63 20.82
CA TRP A 534 14.84 -12.63 19.79
C TRP A 534 15.46 -13.12 18.48
N TYR A 535 14.85 -14.13 17.87
CA TYR A 535 15.23 -14.64 16.56
C TYR A 535 14.08 -14.43 15.60
N ARG A 536 14.38 -13.97 14.39
CA ARG A 536 13.36 -13.65 13.37
C ARG A 536 13.82 -14.03 11.97
N LEU A 537 12.87 -14.45 11.13
CA LEU A 537 12.97 -14.47 9.68
C LEU A 537 12.01 -13.43 9.11
N ASN A 538 12.58 -12.46 8.41
CA ASN A 538 11.85 -11.40 7.72
C ASN A 538 10.99 -11.99 6.60
N SER A 539 9.74 -11.55 6.50
CA SER A 539 8.78 -11.95 5.49
C SER A 539 9.11 -11.33 4.11
N ILE A 540 9.68 -10.12 4.11
CA ILE A 540 9.97 -9.35 2.89
C ILE A 540 11.07 -9.99 2.02
N ASP A 541 12.09 -10.59 2.63
CA ASP A 541 13.28 -11.10 1.94
C ASP A 541 13.86 -12.42 2.51
N GLY A 542 13.27 -12.97 3.58
CA GLY A 542 13.75 -14.17 4.25
C GLY A 542 15.01 -13.98 5.09
N SER A 543 15.49 -12.74 5.29
CA SER A 543 16.70 -12.48 6.05
C SER A 543 16.56 -12.83 7.53
N PHE A 544 17.64 -13.35 8.11
CA PHE A 544 17.69 -13.76 9.51
C PHE A 544 18.17 -12.63 10.41
N SER A 545 17.46 -12.42 11.53
CA SER A 545 17.84 -11.49 12.59
C SER A 545 17.95 -12.20 13.94
N ALA A 546 18.95 -11.81 14.73
CA ALA A 546 19.13 -12.26 16.11
C ALA A 546 19.51 -11.08 17.00
N ILE A 547 18.63 -10.71 17.93
CA ILE A 547 18.78 -9.52 18.78
C ILE A 547 18.73 -9.95 20.25
N GLN A 548 19.83 -9.72 20.96
CA GLN A 548 19.88 -9.93 22.41
C GLN A 548 19.11 -8.80 23.11
N PHE A 549 17.89 -9.07 23.54
CA PHE A 549 17.05 -8.07 24.20
C PHE A 549 16.11 -8.72 25.22
N GLY A 550 16.61 -8.80 26.46
CA GLY A 550 15.90 -9.39 27.60
C GLY A 550 16.75 -10.36 28.39
N ILE A 551 16.16 -10.93 29.43
CA ILE A 551 16.73 -11.98 30.29
C ILE A 551 15.71 -13.09 30.55
N SER A 552 16.14 -14.20 31.13
CA SER A 552 15.31 -15.42 31.25
C SER A 552 14.01 -15.31 32.05
N THR A 553 13.81 -14.24 32.80
CA THR A 553 12.58 -13.98 33.56
C THR A 553 11.66 -12.96 32.89
N ASP A 554 12.09 -12.36 31.79
CA ASP A 554 11.33 -11.35 31.09
C ASP A 554 10.22 -12.02 30.26
N LEU A 555 9.07 -11.35 30.16
CA LEU A 555 7.95 -11.75 29.32
C LEU A 555 8.02 -10.95 28.01
N PRO A 556 7.98 -11.60 26.83
CA PRO A 556 7.90 -10.87 25.56
C PRO A 556 6.57 -10.10 25.47
N ALA A 557 6.61 -8.92 24.87
CA ALA A 557 5.45 -8.03 24.76
C ALA A 557 5.61 -7.08 23.55
N ALA A 558 5.88 -7.64 22.38
CA ALA A 558 6.12 -6.89 21.15
C ALA A 558 4.86 -6.12 20.68
N GLY A 559 5.08 -4.98 20.02
CA GLY A 559 4.07 -4.06 19.48
C GLY A 559 4.72 -2.81 18.86
N ASP A 560 4.02 -1.98 18.08
CA ASP A 560 4.50 -0.71 17.49
C ASP A 560 4.32 0.46 18.46
N PHE A 561 5.26 0.66 19.37
CA PHE A 561 5.17 1.72 20.38
C PHE A 561 5.62 3.10 19.88
N ASP A 562 6.19 3.18 18.67
CA ASP A 562 6.67 4.44 18.07
C ASP A 562 5.83 4.95 16.88
N GLY A 563 4.92 4.12 16.38
CA GLY A 563 3.91 4.41 15.38
C GLY A 563 4.45 4.38 13.96
N ASP A 564 5.59 3.73 13.72
CA ASP A 564 6.25 3.69 12.43
C ASP A 564 5.76 2.57 11.51
N ALA A 565 4.72 1.83 11.93
CA ALA A 565 4.13 0.66 11.29
C ALA A 565 5.08 -0.55 11.23
N ARG A 566 5.99 -0.67 12.20
CA ARG A 566 6.77 -1.87 12.44
C ARG A 566 6.70 -2.26 13.90
N THR A 567 6.66 -3.56 14.13
CA THR A 567 6.65 -4.13 15.47
C THR A 567 7.99 -3.83 16.15
N ASP A 568 7.94 -3.18 17.31
CA ASP A 568 9.08 -3.02 18.19
C ASP A 568 9.34 -4.29 19.01
N ILE A 569 10.61 -4.53 19.32
CA ILE A 569 10.99 -5.60 20.23
C ILE A 569 10.83 -5.08 21.67
N ALA A 570 9.96 -5.72 22.44
CA ALA A 570 9.72 -5.31 23.82
C ALA A 570 9.60 -6.47 24.79
N VAL A 571 10.06 -6.23 26.02
CA VAL A 571 9.95 -7.16 27.14
C VAL A 571 9.44 -6.48 28.40
N TYR A 572 8.55 -7.16 29.12
CA TYR A 572 8.17 -6.80 30.49
C TYR A 572 8.99 -7.60 31.49
N ARG A 573 9.63 -6.93 32.46
CA ARG A 573 10.38 -7.56 33.55
C ARG A 573 9.54 -7.56 34.83
N PRO A 574 8.91 -8.69 35.21
CA PRO A 574 8.00 -8.71 36.35
C PRO A 574 8.70 -8.38 37.66
N SER A 575 9.93 -8.85 37.87
CA SER A 575 10.69 -8.61 39.11
C SER A 575 10.92 -7.13 39.43
N GLN A 576 10.80 -6.25 38.43
CA GLN A 576 10.99 -4.80 38.58
C GLN A 576 9.73 -3.99 38.25
N GLY A 577 8.74 -4.57 37.56
CA GLY A 577 7.61 -3.81 37.02
C GLY A 577 8.02 -2.83 35.93
N ILE A 578 9.03 -3.19 35.12
CA ILE A 578 9.62 -2.31 34.11
C ILE A 578 9.49 -2.94 32.73
N TRP A 579 9.10 -2.14 31.76
CA TRP A 579 9.13 -2.43 30.34
C TRP A 579 10.45 -1.95 29.73
N PHE A 580 10.99 -2.74 28.81
CA PHE A 580 12.10 -2.35 27.93
C PHE A 580 11.61 -2.50 26.49
N ILE A 581 11.72 -1.45 25.69
CA ILE A 581 11.19 -1.37 24.33
C ILE A 581 12.32 -0.89 23.43
N LEU A 582 12.71 -1.70 22.45
CA LEU A 582 13.64 -1.34 21.39
C LEU A 582 12.84 -0.89 20.17
N GLN A 583 12.79 0.43 20.00
CA GLN A 583 12.03 1.08 18.93
C GLN A 583 12.67 0.82 17.57
N SER A 584 11.87 0.39 16.62
CA SER A 584 12.27 -0.01 15.27
C SER A 584 12.68 1.20 14.42
N GLY A 585 11.95 2.32 14.53
CA GLY A 585 12.18 3.55 13.77
C GLY A 585 13.45 4.29 14.21
N SER A 586 13.62 4.50 15.52
CA SER A 586 14.76 5.23 16.08
C SER A 586 15.98 4.35 16.39
N ARG A 587 15.80 3.03 16.49
CA ARG A 587 16.80 2.05 16.99
C ARG A 587 17.28 2.37 18.42
N THR A 588 16.44 3.02 19.24
CA THR A 588 16.75 3.38 20.64
C THR A 588 15.94 2.56 21.64
N VAL A 589 16.43 2.48 22.88
CA VAL A 589 15.76 1.75 23.96
C VAL A 589 15.01 2.73 24.85
N ARG A 590 13.69 2.58 24.88
CA ARG A 590 12.78 3.19 25.86
C ARG A 590 12.60 2.23 27.03
N TYR A 591 12.56 2.75 28.25
CA TYR A 591 12.16 1.99 29.43
C TYR A 591 11.04 2.70 30.17
N GLU A 592 10.15 1.92 30.77
CA GLU A 592 8.95 2.46 31.39
C GLU A 592 8.55 1.66 32.63
N SER A 593 8.43 2.34 33.76
CA SER A 593 8.03 1.73 35.03
C SER A 593 6.50 1.65 35.11
N TRP A 594 5.93 0.57 34.60
CA TRP A 594 4.49 0.35 34.56
C TRP A 594 4.12 -1.10 34.91
N GLY A 595 3.50 -1.30 36.08
CA GLY A 595 3.04 -2.59 36.58
C GLY A 595 3.81 -3.11 37.81
N ILE A 596 3.49 -4.33 38.24
CA ILE A 596 4.13 -5.06 39.35
C ILE A 596 4.39 -6.52 38.99
N SER A 597 5.11 -7.25 39.85
CA SER A 597 5.60 -8.61 39.58
C SER A 597 4.58 -9.70 39.31
N THR A 598 3.28 -9.46 39.54
CA THR A 598 2.21 -10.42 39.23
C THR A 598 1.47 -10.08 37.94
N ASP A 599 1.79 -8.95 37.32
CA ASP A 599 1.04 -8.43 36.19
C ASP A 599 1.45 -9.14 34.89
N ILE A 600 0.50 -9.26 33.97
CA ILE A 600 0.65 -9.88 32.65
C ILE A 600 0.61 -8.75 31.60
N PRO A 601 1.58 -8.65 30.68
CA PRO A 601 1.56 -7.64 29.62
C PRO A 601 0.40 -7.90 28.64
N VAL A 602 -0.26 -6.83 28.20
CA VAL A 602 -1.44 -6.85 27.30
C VAL A 602 -1.37 -5.69 26.32
N VAL A 603 -0.44 -5.77 25.36
CA VAL A 603 -0.09 -4.68 24.45
C VAL A 603 -1.14 -4.50 23.35
N GLY A 604 -1.55 -3.26 23.09
CA GLY A 604 -2.31 -2.88 21.90
C GLY A 604 -2.66 -1.39 21.90
N ASP A 605 -3.20 -0.89 20.80
CA ASP A 605 -3.65 0.51 20.64
C ASP A 605 -5.04 0.72 21.26
N TYR A 606 -5.12 1.13 22.54
CA TYR A 606 -6.40 1.36 23.24
C TYR A 606 -6.94 2.78 23.05
N ASP A 607 -6.22 3.66 22.36
CA ASP A 607 -6.59 5.07 22.21
C ASP A 607 -6.76 5.54 20.76
N GLY A 608 -6.45 4.66 19.81
CA GLY A 608 -6.65 4.82 18.37
C GLY A 608 -5.66 5.78 17.73
N ASP A 609 -4.53 6.07 18.37
CA ASP A 609 -3.51 6.97 17.82
C ASP A 609 -2.55 6.28 16.82
N GLY A 610 -2.73 4.98 16.60
CA GLY A 610 -1.94 4.15 15.73
C GLY A 610 -0.58 3.76 16.34
N LYS A 611 -0.48 3.78 17.68
CA LYS A 611 0.65 3.26 18.46
C LYS A 611 0.13 2.33 19.53
N ASP A 612 0.91 1.29 19.80
CA ASP A 612 0.61 0.40 20.89
C ASP A 612 0.90 1.04 22.26
N ASP A 613 -0.01 0.78 23.18
CA ASP A 613 0.08 1.25 24.55
C ASP A 613 0.79 0.25 25.46
N VAL A 614 1.49 0.80 26.45
CA VAL A 614 2.03 0.00 27.54
C VAL A 614 0.90 -0.35 28.50
N ALA A 615 0.50 -1.62 28.52
CA ALA A 615 -0.63 -2.05 29.35
C ALA A 615 -0.37 -3.39 30.04
N VAL A 616 -0.93 -3.52 31.25
CA VAL A 616 -0.86 -4.74 32.05
C VAL A 616 -2.22 -5.13 32.62
N TRP A 617 -2.48 -6.44 32.71
CA TRP A 617 -3.58 -7.01 33.48
C TRP A 617 -3.06 -7.61 34.78
N ARG A 618 -3.74 -7.31 35.89
CA ARG A 618 -3.38 -7.82 37.22
C ARG A 618 -4.33 -8.94 37.65
N PRO A 619 -3.87 -10.21 37.68
CA PRO A 619 -4.74 -11.35 37.99
C PRO A 619 -5.37 -11.31 39.39
N ASN A 620 -4.65 -10.76 40.37
CA ASN A 620 -5.08 -10.76 41.77
C ASN A 620 -6.30 -9.89 42.05
N ASN A 621 -6.53 -8.86 41.24
CA ASN A 621 -7.69 -7.97 41.39
C ASN A 621 -8.52 -7.84 40.11
N GLY A 622 -8.11 -8.42 38.98
CA GLY A 622 -8.84 -8.36 37.72
C GLY A 622 -8.87 -6.96 37.11
N VAL A 623 -7.83 -6.15 37.33
CA VAL A 623 -7.75 -4.77 36.83
C VAL A 623 -6.75 -4.68 35.68
N TRP A 624 -7.15 -4.00 34.62
CA TRP A 624 -6.32 -3.53 33.53
C TRP A 624 -5.76 -2.16 33.87
N TYR A 625 -4.46 -1.96 33.67
CA TYR A 625 -3.76 -0.68 33.83
C TYR A 625 -3.10 -0.32 32.50
N ILE A 626 -3.62 0.70 31.83
CA ILE A 626 -3.22 1.09 30.48
C ILE A 626 -2.57 2.46 30.55
N GLN A 627 -1.37 2.58 30.00
CA GLN A 627 -0.63 3.82 29.86
C GLN A 627 -0.67 4.22 28.40
N LYS A 628 -1.62 5.10 28.07
CA LYS A 628 -1.93 5.49 26.71
C LYS A 628 -0.80 6.33 26.12
N SER A 629 -0.44 6.06 24.87
CA SER A 629 0.48 6.81 24.03
C SER A 629 0.05 8.28 23.91
N ALA A 630 -1.26 8.51 23.81
CA ALA A 630 -1.91 9.81 23.85
C ALA A 630 -2.92 9.92 25.02
N GLY A 631 -2.59 10.75 26.01
CA GLY A 631 -3.56 11.20 27.01
C GLY A 631 -3.56 10.44 28.34
N GLY A 632 -2.39 10.00 28.80
CA GLY A 632 -2.16 9.58 30.20
C GLY A 632 -2.60 8.15 30.49
N SER A 633 -2.82 7.82 31.76
CA SER A 633 -3.20 6.46 32.17
C SER A 633 -4.68 6.30 32.47
N THR A 634 -5.19 5.10 32.19
CA THR A 634 -6.53 4.66 32.53
C THR A 634 -6.50 3.28 33.18
N PHE A 635 -7.60 2.89 33.82
CA PHE A 635 -7.75 1.57 34.40
C PHE A 635 -9.18 1.05 34.21
N ALA A 636 -9.31 -0.25 34.01
CA ALA A 636 -10.59 -0.92 33.84
C ALA A 636 -10.67 -2.16 34.74
N GLN A 637 -11.71 -2.23 35.57
CA GLN A 637 -12.00 -3.41 36.37
C GLN A 637 -12.73 -4.42 35.48
N PHE A 638 -11.98 -5.37 34.89
CA PHE A 638 -12.53 -6.34 33.96
C PHE A 638 -11.76 -7.68 34.01
N GLY A 639 -12.49 -8.74 34.37
CA GLY A 639 -11.93 -10.08 34.57
C GLY A 639 -11.79 -10.50 36.03
N VAL A 640 -11.42 -11.76 36.23
CA VAL A 640 -11.16 -12.37 37.54
C VAL A 640 -9.92 -13.27 37.47
N ASN A 641 -9.40 -13.67 38.63
CA ASN A 641 -8.26 -14.58 38.70
C ASN A 641 -8.55 -15.91 37.97
N GLY A 642 -7.61 -16.35 37.12
CA GLY A 642 -7.73 -17.56 36.30
C GLY A 642 -8.22 -17.29 34.87
N ASP A 643 -8.69 -16.08 34.57
CA ASP A 643 -8.97 -15.66 33.21
C ASP A 643 -7.66 -15.47 32.41
N ARG A 644 -7.75 -15.56 31.08
CA ARG A 644 -6.64 -15.33 30.15
C ARG A 644 -6.92 -14.04 29.35
N PRO A 645 -6.15 -12.96 29.57
CA PRO A 645 -6.37 -11.69 28.88
C PRO A 645 -5.88 -11.75 27.42
N LEU A 646 -6.49 -10.94 26.55
CA LEU A 646 -6.09 -10.67 25.17
C LEU A 646 -6.17 -9.16 24.89
N PRO A 647 -5.32 -8.63 23.98
CA PRO A 647 -4.25 -9.32 23.24
C PRO A 647 -3.02 -9.60 24.11
N ALA A 648 -2.22 -10.62 23.73
CA ALA A 648 -0.92 -10.89 24.35
C ALA A 648 0.24 -10.18 23.63
N PHE A 649 0.07 -9.95 22.33
CA PHE A 649 0.95 -9.24 21.41
C PHE A 649 0.08 -8.53 20.38
N ASP A 650 0.54 -7.40 19.85
CA ASP A 650 -0.13 -6.69 18.75
C ASP A 650 0.64 -6.81 17.41
N LYS A 651 -0.09 -6.65 16.30
CA LYS A 651 0.40 -6.47 14.92
C LYS A 651 -0.04 -5.05 14.48
N PRO A 652 0.91 -4.18 14.10
CA PRO A 652 0.62 -2.82 13.63
C PRO A 652 0.05 -2.71 12.21
#